data_AF-A0A8D3D2W5-F1
#
_entry.id   AF-A0A8D3D2W5-F1
#
_cell.length_a   1.000
_cell.length_b   1.000
_cell.length_c   1.000
_cell.angle_alpha   90.00
_cell.angle_beta   90.00
_cell.angle_gamma   90.00
#
_symmetry.space_group_name_H-M   'P 1'
#
loop_
_entity.id
_entity.type
_entity.pdbx_description
1 polymer ?
#
loop_
_entity_poly.entity_id
_entity_poly.type
_entity_poly.pdbx_seq_one_letter_code
_entity_poly.pdbx_strand_id
1 'polypeptide(L)'
;MAFSNSPWVVQLCCAFQDEHYLFMVMEYMPGGDLVNLTSTYDVPEKWAKFYTAEVVMALDAIHSMGFIHRDVKPDNMLLDRLGHLKLADFGTCMKMDTTGMVHCDTAVGTPDYISPEVLKSQGGDGYYGRECDWWSVGVFIFEMLVGDTPFYADSLVGTYSKIMDHKNSLNFPDDVDISKDAKNIICAFLTDREVRLGRNGVEEIKRHPFFKNDQWTFDTIRDTVAPVVPELSSDIDTSNFDEIEDDKGDVETFPTPKAFVGNQLPFVAALQKKLCHLEVQLNNEKQVKDELEHKYRYGSFCTIHSAGRKSLESSLRQLEREKALLQHKSLESHRKAESEADRKRCLENDVNSLRDQLDDMKRRNQNSHISNEKNIHLQKQLEEANTLLRAESEAATRLRKAQTDGSKQLQQLEANVRELQDKCCLLERSKLSLEKECIGLQAALETERGEHSQGSETISDLMGRISGLEEEARQQRHVLSKTETEKRQLQEKLTDLEKEKSNKEIDLTYKLKVLQQELEQQETSHKATRALLADKSKIKVTIEGAKSESMKEMEQKLAEERAAKLRLENRMLEQEKHSSMMDCDYKQALQKLDELRRHKDRLTEEVKNLTLKIEQETQKRTLTHNDLKAQNQQLSALRSSEKQLKQETNHLLDIKRSLEKQNQELRKQDTDGQMKELQDQLEAEQYFSTLYKTQVRELKEECEERNKLYKDVQQSLQELQEERDSLAAQLEITLTKADSEQLARSIAEEQYSDLEKEKIMKELELKEMMARHRQELAEKDITIGSAVNKLAEIMNRKEVRGGGSRRGNDTDMRRKEKENRKLQLELRSEKEKLNSTIIKYQREINEMQAQLSDESQMRIELQMALDSKDSDIEQLRNLLQTLSVQSMDSASVSSGPDFDTDDYVVVSSKKILFYNSEQDREQSIPYMVLDIDKLFHVRPVTQTDVYRADAKEIPRIFQILYANEGESKKEPEFPVEPLPIGEKSGYFFHKGHEFIPTLYHFPTNCEACTKPLWNMFKPPPALECRRCHIKCHKDHMDKKEEIIAPCKVNYDVSTAKNLLLLAMSQEEQQKWVSRLVKKIPKKPPPPEHFARSSPRASMKVQPSQSLRRPSRQLPPSKTR
;
A
#
# COMPACT_ATOMS: atom_id res chain seq x y z
N MET A 1 -23.09 17.43 -1.68
CA MET A 1 -24.32 16.63 -1.47
C MET A 1 -24.20 15.73 -0.23
N ALA A 2 -24.10 14.39 -0.32
CA ALA A 2 -24.31 13.46 0.82
C ALA A 2 -23.67 13.81 2.19
N PHE A 3 -22.45 14.36 2.20
CA PHE A 3 -21.69 14.65 3.43
C PHE A 3 -21.50 16.15 3.71
N SER A 4 -22.14 17.06 2.96
CA SER A 4 -21.89 18.50 3.13
C SER A 4 -22.48 19.07 4.42
N ASN A 5 -23.63 18.56 4.87
CA ASN A 5 -24.36 19.03 6.07
C ASN A 5 -24.42 20.56 6.17
N SER A 6 -24.67 21.21 5.03
CA SER A 6 -24.65 22.66 4.83
C SER A 6 -25.98 23.07 4.22
N PRO A 7 -26.64 24.14 4.71
CA PRO A 7 -27.93 24.57 4.17
C PRO A 7 -27.83 25.11 2.74
N TRP A 8 -26.61 25.37 2.24
CA TRP A 8 -26.34 25.95 0.92
C TRP A 8 -26.19 24.93 -0.22
N VAL A 9 -26.29 23.63 0.08
CA VAL A 9 -26.04 22.53 -0.87
C VAL A 9 -27.21 21.58 -0.83
N VAL A 10 -27.75 21.20 -1.99
CA VAL A 10 -28.84 20.24 -2.08
C VAL A 10 -28.45 18.91 -1.41
N GLN A 11 -29.28 18.47 -0.46
CA GLN A 11 -29.07 17.25 0.31
C GLN A 11 -29.43 16.01 -0.52
N LEU A 12 -28.49 15.07 -0.63
CA LEU A 12 -28.74 13.74 -1.16
C LEU A 12 -29.24 12.83 -0.02
N CYS A 13 -30.44 12.31 -0.15
CA CYS A 13 -31.09 11.42 0.81
C CYS A 13 -30.63 9.97 0.64
N CYS A 14 -30.57 9.48 -0.60
CA CYS A 14 -29.93 8.21 -0.95
C CYS A 14 -29.48 8.17 -2.41
N ALA A 15 -28.64 7.21 -2.76
CA ALA A 15 -28.29 6.90 -4.15
C ALA A 15 -28.29 5.38 -4.36
N PHE A 16 -28.70 4.95 -5.56
CA PHE A 16 -28.72 3.56 -6.01
C PHE A 16 -28.51 3.48 -7.53
N GLN A 17 -28.50 2.28 -8.09
CA GLN A 17 -28.27 2.05 -9.53
C GLN A 17 -29.03 0.80 -10.01
N ASP A 18 -29.30 0.73 -11.30
CA ASP A 18 -29.66 -0.51 -12.01
C ASP A 18 -28.63 -0.79 -13.14
N GLU A 19 -29.00 -1.54 -14.18
CA GLU A 19 -28.10 -1.85 -15.30
C GLU A 19 -27.90 -0.67 -16.28
N HIS A 20 -28.74 0.36 -16.21
CA HIS A 20 -28.79 1.46 -17.16
C HIS A 20 -28.53 2.83 -16.51
N TYR A 21 -28.96 3.04 -15.27
CA TYR A 21 -29.01 4.37 -14.65
C TYR A 21 -28.42 4.42 -13.23
N LEU A 22 -27.88 5.61 -12.89
CA LEU A 22 -27.57 6.02 -11.52
C LEU A 22 -28.70 6.92 -11.00
N PHE A 23 -29.29 6.56 -9.87
CA PHE A 23 -30.38 7.32 -9.25
C PHE A 23 -29.87 8.08 -8.02
N MET A 24 -30.12 9.38 -8.00
CA MET A 24 -29.79 10.27 -6.88
C MET A 24 -31.07 10.89 -6.31
N VAL A 25 -31.54 10.36 -5.18
CA VAL A 25 -32.75 10.88 -4.52
C VAL A 25 -32.36 12.04 -3.61
N MET A 26 -32.73 13.25 -4.01
CA MET A 26 -32.39 14.49 -3.32
C MET A 26 -33.61 15.10 -2.61
N GLU A 27 -33.41 16.15 -1.82
CA GLU A 27 -34.51 17.04 -1.44
C GLU A 27 -35.07 17.77 -2.67
N TYR A 28 -36.40 17.92 -2.74
CA TYR A 28 -37.04 18.66 -3.83
C TYR A 28 -36.93 20.18 -3.58
N MET A 29 -36.67 20.93 -4.66
CA MET A 29 -36.42 22.36 -4.67
C MET A 29 -37.53 23.07 -5.45
N PRO A 30 -38.71 23.30 -4.84
CA PRO A 30 -39.93 23.65 -5.56
C PRO A 30 -39.97 25.09 -6.11
N GLY A 31 -38.97 25.92 -5.82
CA GLY A 31 -38.88 27.30 -6.32
C GLY A 31 -38.25 27.42 -7.72
N GLY A 32 -37.89 26.31 -8.36
CA GLY A 32 -37.19 26.32 -9.65
C GLY A 32 -35.69 26.63 -9.51
N ASP A 33 -35.08 26.99 -10.63
CA ASP A 33 -33.73 27.55 -10.73
C ASP A 33 -33.76 29.09 -10.85
N LEU A 34 -32.59 29.72 -10.96
CA LEU A 34 -32.51 31.17 -11.17
C LEU A 34 -32.67 31.59 -12.64
N VAL A 35 -32.60 30.69 -13.63
CA VAL A 35 -32.91 31.01 -15.03
C VAL A 35 -34.38 31.41 -15.12
N ASN A 36 -35.28 30.58 -14.58
CA ASN A 36 -36.72 30.84 -14.54
C ASN A 36 -37.05 32.13 -13.75
N LEU A 37 -36.32 32.41 -12.67
CA LEU A 37 -36.48 33.68 -11.95
C LEU A 37 -36.11 34.88 -12.84
N THR A 38 -35.00 34.81 -13.59
CA THR A 38 -34.56 35.90 -14.49
C THR A 38 -35.42 36.05 -15.75
N SER A 39 -36.02 34.97 -16.26
CA SER A 39 -36.94 35.04 -17.40
C SER A 39 -38.33 35.57 -17.02
N THR A 40 -38.75 35.34 -15.77
CA THR A 40 -40.07 35.75 -15.25
C THR A 40 -40.08 37.18 -14.67
N TYR A 41 -38.94 37.68 -14.17
CA TYR A 41 -38.87 38.97 -13.46
C TYR A 41 -37.69 39.84 -13.87
N ASP A 42 -37.95 41.13 -14.15
CA ASP A 42 -36.90 42.18 -14.17
C ASP A 42 -36.23 42.26 -12.78
N VAL A 43 -34.99 41.74 -12.64
CA VAL A 43 -34.33 41.59 -11.34
C VAL A 43 -33.71 42.93 -10.88
N PRO A 44 -34.22 43.59 -9.82
CA PRO A 44 -33.63 44.83 -9.33
C PRO A 44 -32.31 44.55 -8.58
N GLU A 45 -31.41 45.54 -8.54
CA GLU A 45 -30.08 45.42 -7.87
C GLU A 45 -30.18 44.94 -6.40
N LYS A 46 -31.30 45.22 -5.74
CA LYS A 46 -31.63 44.75 -4.39
C LYS A 46 -31.76 43.22 -4.31
N TRP A 47 -32.37 42.59 -5.31
CA TRP A 47 -32.52 41.13 -5.41
C TRP A 47 -31.20 40.50 -5.85
N ALA A 48 -30.53 41.10 -6.85
CA ALA A 48 -29.20 40.67 -7.28
C ALA A 48 -28.20 40.59 -6.11
N LYS A 49 -28.19 41.59 -5.22
CA LYS A 49 -27.38 41.58 -3.97
C LYS A 49 -27.70 40.41 -3.05
N PHE A 50 -28.97 40.03 -2.90
CA PHE A 50 -29.40 38.93 -2.05
C PHE A 50 -28.91 37.60 -2.63
N TYR A 51 -29.29 37.26 -3.86
CA TYR A 51 -28.91 35.97 -4.46
C TYR A 51 -27.40 35.86 -4.65
N THR A 52 -26.70 36.94 -5.02
CA THR A 52 -25.22 36.96 -5.05
C THR A 52 -24.60 36.67 -3.69
N ALA A 53 -25.14 37.23 -2.60
CA ALA A 53 -24.63 36.95 -1.26
C ALA A 53 -24.87 35.50 -0.83
N GLU A 54 -26.00 34.90 -1.21
CA GLU A 54 -26.28 33.48 -0.98
C GLU A 54 -25.36 32.57 -1.83
N VAL A 55 -25.12 32.88 -3.12
CA VAL A 55 -24.11 32.19 -3.95
C VAL A 55 -22.72 32.28 -3.34
N VAL A 56 -22.32 33.46 -2.84
CA VAL A 56 -21.01 33.64 -2.19
C VAL A 56 -20.88 32.77 -0.93
N MET A 57 -21.93 32.64 -0.12
CA MET A 57 -21.93 31.75 1.05
C MET A 57 -21.97 30.27 0.66
N ALA A 58 -22.63 29.92 -0.44
CA ALA A 58 -22.68 28.57 -0.97
C ALA A 58 -21.32 28.11 -1.52
N LEU A 59 -20.63 28.96 -2.27
CA LEU A 59 -19.28 28.70 -2.76
C LEU A 59 -18.26 28.70 -1.61
N ASP A 60 -18.36 29.58 -0.61
CA ASP A 60 -17.51 29.55 0.59
C ASP A 60 -17.63 28.20 1.33
N ALA A 61 -18.84 27.62 1.40
CA ALA A 61 -19.05 26.28 1.94
C ALA A 61 -18.41 25.17 1.09
N ILE A 62 -18.50 25.23 -0.25
CA ILE A 62 -17.88 24.27 -1.17
C ILE A 62 -16.34 24.36 -1.10
N HIS A 63 -15.80 25.58 -1.12
CA HIS A 63 -14.37 25.84 -1.00
C HIS A 63 -13.82 25.43 0.37
N SER A 64 -14.62 25.54 1.43
CA SER A 64 -14.30 25.07 2.78
C SER A 64 -14.33 23.54 2.92
N MET A 65 -15.14 22.84 2.12
CA MET A 65 -15.08 21.38 1.97
C MET A 65 -13.88 20.90 1.15
N GLY A 66 -13.10 21.82 0.56
CA GLY A 66 -11.93 21.50 -0.25
C GLY A 66 -12.24 21.25 -1.73
N PHE A 67 -13.35 21.76 -2.27
CA PHE A 67 -13.74 21.60 -3.68
C PHE A 67 -13.85 22.94 -4.40
N ILE A 68 -13.71 22.91 -5.73
CA ILE A 68 -13.99 24.01 -6.68
C ILE A 68 -15.14 23.52 -7.58
N HIS A 69 -16.11 24.39 -7.89
CA HIS A 69 -17.30 24.01 -8.61
C HIS A 69 -17.10 23.93 -10.12
N ARG A 70 -16.41 24.92 -10.73
CA ARG A 70 -16.07 25.06 -12.16
C ARG A 70 -17.24 25.21 -13.14
N ASP A 71 -18.49 25.18 -12.68
CA ASP A 71 -19.69 25.39 -13.49
C ASP A 71 -20.79 26.10 -12.68
N VAL A 72 -20.49 27.33 -12.25
CA VAL A 72 -21.41 28.16 -11.46
C VAL A 72 -22.25 28.99 -12.42
N LYS A 73 -23.54 28.69 -12.50
CA LYS A 73 -24.51 29.28 -13.45
C LYS A 73 -25.93 29.25 -12.85
N PRO A 74 -26.90 30.05 -13.34
CA PRO A 74 -28.24 30.13 -12.75
C PRO A 74 -29.00 28.80 -12.74
N ASP A 75 -28.77 27.92 -13.71
CA ASP A 75 -29.33 26.56 -13.80
C ASP A 75 -28.99 25.72 -12.55
N ASN A 76 -27.78 25.90 -12.03
CA ASN A 76 -27.24 25.17 -10.88
C ASN A 76 -27.62 25.83 -9.53
N MET A 77 -28.42 26.91 -9.56
CA MET A 77 -28.82 27.72 -8.40
C MET A 77 -30.31 27.54 -8.09
N LEU A 78 -30.66 26.46 -7.39
CA LEU A 78 -32.06 26.10 -7.13
C LEU A 78 -32.62 26.83 -5.89
N LEU A 79 -33.90 27.19 -5.93
CA LEU A 79 -34.60 27.87 -4.84
C LEU A 79 -35.44 26.90 -4.00
N ASP A 80 -35.25 26.93 -2.67
CA ASP A 80 -36.08 26.14 -1.75
C ASP A 80 -37.48 26.76 -1.57
N ARG A 81 -38.35 26.05 -0.84
CA ARG A 81 -39.75 26.46 -0.57
C ARG A 81 -39.91 27.84 0.12
N LEU A 82 -38.83 28.44 0.61
CA LEU A 82 -38.81 29.77 1.23
C LEU A 82 -38.13 30.83 0.34
N GLY A 83 -37.70 30.46 -0.87
CA GLY A 83 -37.00 31.33 -1.81
C GLY A 83 -35.48 31.42 -1.61
N HIS A 84 -34.89 30.55 -0.76
CA HIS A 84 -33.44 30.59 -0.50
C HIS A 84 -32.67 29.62 -1.38
N LEU A 85 -31.51 30.06 -1.84
CA LEU A 85 -30.67 29.36 -2.81
C LEU A 85 -29.98 28.13 -2.21
N LYS A 86 -29.90 27.04 -2.98
CA LYS A 86 -28.94 25.95 -2.79
C LYS A 86 -28.28 25.61 -4.12
N LEU A 87 -26.99 25.32 -4.08
CA LEU A 87 -26.29 24.82 -5.26
C LEU A 87 -26.64 23.35 -5.50
N ALA A 88 -26.93 23.05 -6.77
CA ALA A 88 -27.16 21.74 -7.37
C ALA A 88 -25.99 21.39 -8.32
N ASP A 89 -26.19 20.39 -9.20
CA ASP A 89 -25.21 19.75 -10.09
C ASP A 89 -23.71 19.94 -9.75
N PHE A 90 -23.17 18.94 -9.04
CA PHE A 90 -21.77 18.91 -8.65
C PHE A 90 -20.91 18.09 -9.63
N GLY A 91 -21.40 17.71 -10.81
CA GLY A 91 -20.73 16.82 -11.76
C GLY A 91 -19.38 17.35 -12.27
N THR A 92 -19.22 18.66 -12.34
CA THR A 92 -17.97 19.34 -12.72
C THR A 92 -17.00 19.60 -11.55
N CYS A 93 -17.39 19.34 -10.31
CA CYS A 93 -16.58 19.66 -9.13
C CYS A 93 -15.23 18.91 -9.10
N MET A 94 -14.17 19.62 -8.73
CA MET A 94 -12.87 18.98 -8.43
C MET A 94 -12.37 19.33 -7.02
N LYS A 95 -11.67 18.36 -6.42
CA LYS A 95 -11.07 18.52 -5.09
C LYS A 95 -9.72 19.22 -5.19
N MET A 96 -9.53 20.28 -4.41
CA MET A 96 -8.26 21.00 -4.29
C MET A 96 -7.16 20.12 -3.67
N ASP A 97 -5.93 20.38 -4.09
CA ASP A 97 -4.71 19.88 -3.47
C ASP A 97 -4.35 20.64 -2.17
N THR A 98 -3.20 20.32 -1.58
CA THR A 98 -2.70 21.02 -0.38
C THR A 98 -2.35 22.49 -0.57
N THR A 99 -2.28 22.99 -1.82
CA THR A 99 -2.00 24.40 -2.12
C THR A 99 -3.28 25.22 -2.37
N GLY A 100 -4.43 24.55 -2.54
CA GLY A 100 -5.70 25.19 -2.91
C GLY A 100 -5.93 25.26 -4.42
N MET A 101 -5.21 24.46 -5.20
CA MET A 101 -5.26 24.41 -6.66
C MET A 101 -5.83 23.07 -7.15
N VAL A 102 -6.25 23.02 -8.41
CA VAL A 102 -6.51 21.78 -9.16
C VAL A 102 -5.67 21.77 -10.43
N HIS A 103 -5.34 20.57 -10.93
CA HIS A 103 -4.75 20.36 -12.25
C HIS A 103 -5.76 19.66 -13.14
N CYS A 104 -6.16 20.28 -14.26
CA CYS A 104 -7.11 19.66 -15.20
C CYS A 104 -6.97 20.22 -16.61
N ASP A 105 -6.56 19.35 -17.54
CA ASP A 105 -6.35 19.66 -18.96
C ASP A 105 -7.68 19.76 -19.74
N THR A 106 -8.79 19.35 -19.12
CA THR A 106 -10.14 19.42 -19.69
C THR A 106 -10.85 20.67 -19.20
N ALA A 107 -11.07 21.64 -20.09
CA ALA A 107 -12.04 22.70 -19.83
C ALA A 107 -13.44 22.09 -19.77
N VAL A 108 -14.20 22.43 -18.71
CA VAL A 108 -15.57 21.99 -18.46
C VAL A 108 -16.38 23.17 -17.92
N GLY A 109 -17.70 23.11 -18.07
CA GLY A 109 -18.65 24.15 -17.68
C GLY A 109 -19.32 24.84 -18.89
N THR A 110 -20.43 25.54 -18.65
CA THR A 110 -21.18 26.25 -19.68
C THR A 110 -20.31 27.38 -20.30
N PRO A 111 -20.25 27.52 -21.65
CA PRO A 111 -19.33 28.43 -22.34
C PRO A 111 -19.33 29.90 -21.93
N ASP A 112 -20.43 30.42 -21.39
CA ASP A 112 -20.58 31.84 -21.04
C ASP A 112 -20.09 32.18 -19.62
N TYR A 113 -20.09 31.20 -18.69
CA TYR A 113 -19.67 31.38 -17.30
C TYR A 113 -18.26 30.90 -17.01
N ILE A 114 -17.63 30.19 -17.95
CA ILE A 114 -16.29 29.62 -17.82
C ILE A 114 -15.21 30.71 -17.75
N SER A 115 -14.19 30.52 -16.90
CA SER A 115 -13.17 31.54 -16.68
C SER A 115 -12.00 31.46 -17.69
N PRO A 116 -11.27 32.57 -17.94
CA PRO A 116 -10.20 32.60 -18.92
C PRO A 116 -9.05 31.64 -18.61
N GLU A 117 -8.78 31.35 -17.34
CA GLU A 117 -7.76 30.37 -16.94
C GLU A 117 -8.20 28.90 -17.11
N VAL A 118 -9.50 28.59 -17.00
CA VAL A 118 -10.02 27.24 -17.31
C VAL A 118 -10.00 27.01 -18.84
N LEU A 119 -10.30 28.04 -19.65
CA LEU A 119 -10.11 27.93 -21.11
C LEU A 119 -8.64 27.76 -21.50
N LYS A 120 -7.70 28.42 -20.80
CA LYS A 120 -6.25 28.29 -21.06
C LYS A 120 -5.69 26.92 -20.67
N SER A 121 -6.35 26.15 -19.79
CA SER A 121 -5.84 24.84 -19.35
C SER A 121 -5.85 23.78 -20.46
N GLN A 122 -6.68 23.93 -21.50
CA GLN A 122 -6.66 23.06 -22.69
C GLN A 122 -5.39 23.17 -23.55
N GLY A 123 -4.46 24.08 -23.24
CA GLY A 123 -3.26 24.34 -24.06
C GLY A 123 -1.99 24.70 -23.32
N GLY A 124 -1.89 24.41 -22.01
CA GLY A 124 -0.71 24.77 -21.19
C GLY A 124 -0.74 24.14 -19.79
N ASP A 125 0.03 24.68 -18.86
CA ASP A 125 0.06 24.22 -17.45
C ASP A 125 -1.34 24.34 -16.82
N GLY A 126 -2.03 23.22 -16.64
CA GLY A 126 -3.46 23.14 -16.31
C GLY A 126 -3.86 23.50 -14.88
N TYR A 127 -3.08 24.35 -14.21
CA TYR A 127 -3.26 24.74 -12.81
C TYR A 127 -4.12 25.99 -12.63
N TYR A 128 -5.21 25.87 -11.86
CA TYR A 128 -6.05 27.00 -11.41
C TYR A 128 -6.66 26.72 -10.02
N GLY A 129 -7.04 27.77 -9.30
CA GLY A 129 -7.61 27.68 -7.96
C GLY A 129 -9.08 28.08 -7.90
N ARG A 130 -9.59 28.20 -6.67
CA ARG A 130 -10.99 28.53 -6.36
C ARG A 130 -11.48 29.86 -6.97
N GLU A 131 -10.56 30.72 -7.38
CA GLU A 131 -10.85 32.00 -8.00
C GLU A 131 -11.54 31.90 -9.38
N CYS A 132 -11.55 30.74 -10.02
CA CYS A 132 -12.38 30.52 -11.22
C CYS A 132 -13.88 30.60 -10.92
N ASP A 133 -14.36 30.07 -9.80
CA ASP A 133 -15.78 30.16 -9.41
C ASP A 133 -16.22 31.63 -9.20
N TRP A 134 -15.31 32.47 -8.69
CA TRP A 134 -15.56 33.91 -8.51
C TRP A 134 -15.67 34.69 -9.82
N TRP A 135 -15.09 34.21 -10.92
CA TRP A 135 -15.33 34.78 -12.26
C TRP A 135 -16.80 34.60 -12.66
N SER A 136 -17.30 33.37 -12.53
CA SER A 136 -18.68 33.00 -12.88
C SER A 136 -19.71 33.75 -12.03
N VAL A 137 -19.41 34.06 -10.77
CA VAL A 137 -20.21 34.99 -9.95
C VAL A 137 -20.24 36.40 -10.56
N GLY A 138 -19.13 36.88 -11.13
CA GLY A 138 -19.09 38.14 -11.89
C GLY A 138 -19.97 38.14 -13.15
N VAL A 139 -20.01 37.00 -13.86
CA VAL A 139 -20.89 36.78 -15.03
C VAL A 139 -22.36 36.83 -14.60
N PHE A 140 -22.72 36.08 -13.56
CA PHE A 140 -24.07 36.03 -12.97
C PHE A 140 -24.58 37.40 -12.46
N ILE A 141 -23.73 38.22 -11.82
CA ILE A 141 -24.13 39.57 -11.39
C ILE A 141 -24.37 40.48 -12.60
N PHE A 142 -23.60 40.35 -13.69
CA PHE A 142 -23.85 41.12 -14.92
C PHE A 142 -25.18 40.70 -15.55
N GLU A 143 -25.38 39.40 -15.74
CA GLU A 143 -26.58 38.81 -16.33
C GLU A 143 -27.87 39.23 -15.60
N MET A 144 -27.95 39.04 -14.28
CA MET A 144 -29.11 39.49 -13.48
C MET A 144 -29.40 40.99 -13.58
N LEU A 145 -28.43 41.82 -13.99
CA LEU A 145 -28.58 43.28 -14.06
C LEU A 145 -28.72 43.81 -15.48
N VAL A 146 -28.46 43.00 -16.51
CA VAL A 146 -28.44 43.39 -17.93
C VAL A 146 -29.42 42.57 -18.78
N GLY A 147 -29.73 41.33 -18.39
CA GLY A 147 -30.55 40.37 -19.15
C GLY A 147 -29.73 39.42 -20.02
N ASP A 148 -28.54 39.83 -20.49
CA ASP A 148 -27.63 39.04 -21.32
C ASP A 148 -26.31 38.73 -20.60
N THR A 149 -25.60 37.66 -21.02
CA THR A 149 -24.25 37.36 -20.51
C THR A 149 -23.22 38.38 -21.05
N PRO A 150 -22.21 38.81 -20.26
CA PRO A 150 -21.22 39.82 -20.66
C PRO A 150 -20.34 39.43 -21.84
N PHE A 151 -20.33 38.15 -22.24
CA PHE A 151 -19.47 37.62 -23.30
C PHE A 151 -20.24 36.86 -24.39
N TYR A 152 -21.58 36.87 -24.37
CA TYR A 152 -22.44 36.20 -25.36
C TYR A 152 -22.01 36.46 -26.81
N ALA A 153 -22.06 35.43 -27.65
CA ALA A 153 -21.96 35.55 -29.10
C ALA A 153 -22.67 34.39 -29.80
N ASP A 154 -23.09 34.60 -31.05
CA ASP A 154 -23.81 33.62 -31.89
C ASP A 154 -23.01 32.35 -32.25
N SER A 155 -21.80 32.20 -31.70
CA SER A 155 -21.00 30.99 -31.80
C SER A 155 -20.09 30.84 -30.58
N LEU A 156 -19.97 29.59 -30.10
CA LEU A 156 -19.15 29.21 -28.93
C LEU A 156 -17.68 29.67 -29.03
N VAL A 157 -17.10 29.67 -30.25
CA VAL A 157 -15.76 30.21 -30.51
C VAL A 157 -15.71 31.74 -30.34
N GLY A 158 -16.80 32.44 -30.69
CA GLY A 158 -16.96 33.88 -30.44
C GLY A 158 -17.04 34.20 -28.94
N THR A 159 -17.80 33.43 -28.17
CA THR A 159 -17.90 33.55 -26.70
C THR A 159 -16.52 33.35 -26.05
N TYR A 160 -15.80 32.29 -26.41
CA TYR A 160 -14.44 32.06 -25.95
C TYR A 160 -13.47 33.18 -26.37
N SER A 161 -13.59 33.72 -27.59
CA SER A 161 -12.77 34.85 -28.04
C SER A 161 -13.03 36.12 -27.25
N LYS A 162 -14.28 36.36 -26.81
CA LYS A 162 -14.63 37.48 -25.92
C LYS A 162 -14.07 37.26 -24.50
N ILE A 163 -14.30 36.08 -23.90
CA ILE A 163 -13.77 35.73 -22.57
C ILE A 163 -12.23 35.86 -22.52
N MET A 164 -11.53 35.47 -23.59
CA MET A 164 -10.07 35.58 -23.69
C MET A 164 -9.57 37.02 -23.84
N ASP A 165 -10.38 37.93 -24.40
CA ASP A 165 -10.09 39.37 -24.56
C ASP A 165 -10.96 40.26 -23.63
N HIS A 166 -11.31 39.73 -22.46
CA HIS A 166 -12.29 40.32 -21.52
C HIS A 166 -12.06 41.79 -21.20
N LYS A 167 -10.79 42.23 -21.18
CA LYS A 167 -10.35 43.60 -20.91
C LYS A 167 -10.84 44.63 -21.93
N ASN A 168 -11.16 44.18 -23.15
CA ASN A 168 -11.66 45.01 -24.24
C ASN A 168 -13.12 44.66 -24.58
N SER A 169 -13.55 43.40 -24.39
CA SER A 169 -14.90 42.96 -24.73
C SER A 169 -15.94 43.27 -23.65
N LEU A 170 -15.58 43.34 -22.36
CA LEU A 170 -16.51 43.65 -21.28
C LEU A 170 -16.98 45.10 -21.39
N ASN A 171 -18.23 45.28 -21.81
CA ASN A 171 -18.87 46.58 -21.93
C ASN A 171 -20.25 46.52 -21.26
N PHE A 172 -20.63 47.61 -20.58
CA PHE A 172 -21.96 47.74 -20.00
C PHE A 172 -22.82 48.60 -20.95
N PRO A 173 -24.07 48.20 -21.25
CA PRO A 173 -24.98 49.06 -22.00
C PRO A 173 -25.22 50.41 -21.27
N ASP A 174 -25.45 51.46 -22.05
CA ASP A 174 -25.70 52.83 -21.56
C ASP A 174 -27.17 53.06 -21.17
N ASP A 175 -28.07 52.18 -21.59
CA ASP A 175 -29.50 52.17 -21.36
C ASP A 175 -29.93 51.40 -20.10
N VAL A 176 -28.98 50.74 -19.40
CA VAL A 176 -29.23 49.95 -18.20
C VAL A 176 -28.67 50.63 -16.94
N ASP A 177 -29.55 50.95 -16.00
CA ASP A 177 -29.31 51.77 -14.79
C ASP A 177 -28.60 50.99 -13.65
N ILE A 178 -27.36 50.56 -13.90
CA ILE A 178 -26.53 49.80 -12.93
C ILE A 178 -25.69 50.75 -12.06
N SER A 179 -25.71 50.58 -10.73
CA SER A 179 -24.94 51.47 -9.84
C SER A 179 -23.42 51.31 -9.96
N LYS A 180 -22.69 52.31 -9.44
CA LYS A 180 -21.23 52.31 -9.43
C LYS A 180 -20.63 51.15 -8.64
N ASP A 181 -21.27 50.76 -7.53
CA ASP A 181 -20.79 49.66 -6.69
C ASP A 181 -21.06 48.30 -7.35
N ALA A 182 -22.14 48.18 -8.14
CA ALA A 182 -22.43 47.02 -8.97
C ALA A 182 -21.48 46.91 -10.18
N LYS A 183 -21.31 47.97 -10.99
CA LYS A 183 -20.29 47.97 -12.06
C LYS A 183 -18.88 47.72 -11.49
N ASN A 184 -18.58 48.17 -10.27
CA ASN A 184 -17.29 47.90 -9.62
C ASN A 184 -17.11 46.45 -9.17
N ILE A 185 -18.11 45.79 -8.56
CA ILE A 185 -17.96 44.38 -8.16
C ILE A 185 -17.83 43.45 -9.37
N ILE A 186 -18.59 43.71 -10.44
CA ILE A 186 -18.53 42.94 -11.69
C ILE A 186 -17.11 43.03 -12.27
N CYS A 187 -16.54 44.22 -12.43
CA CYS A 187 -15.16 44.38 -12.93
C CYS A 187 -14.08 43.85 -11.98
N ALA A 188 -14.38 43.68 -10.68
CA ALA A 188 -13.46 43.10 -9.71
C ALA A 188 -13.43 41.55 -9.77
N PHE A 189 -14.51 40.93 -10.28
CA PHE A 189 -14.57 39.51 -10.60
C PHE A 189 -14.14 39.21 -12.04
N LEU A 190 -14.61 39.99 -13.01
CA LEU A 190 -14.30 39.86 -14.43
C LEU A 190 -12.95 40.50 -14.77
N THR A 191 -11.89 39.91 -14.21
CA THR A 191 -10.50 40.29 -14.43
C THR A 191 -9.57 39.06 -14.38
N ASP A 192 -8.27 39.25 -14.64
CA ASP A 192 -7.27 38.18 -14.54
C ASP A 192 -7.16 37.65 -13.11
N ARG A 193 -7.06 36.32 -12.96
CA ARG A 193 -7.09 35.61 -11.68
C ARG A 193 -6.09 36.14 -10.65
N GLU A 194 -4.93 36.65 -11.07
CA GLU A 194 -3.88 37.17 -10.20
C GLU A 194 -4.32 38.41 -9.39
N VAL A 195 -5.33 39.14 -9.87
CA VAL A 195 -5.86 40.37 -9.25
C VAL A 195 -7.37 40.31 -8.96
N ARG A 196 -8.00 39.14 -9.16
CA ARG A 196 -9.44 38.92 -9.01
C ARG A 196 -9.88 38.97 -7.53
N LEU A 197 -11.03 39.59 -7.29
CA LEU A 197 -11.68 39.62 -5.97
C LEU A 197 -12.02 38.19 -5.50
N GLY A 198 -11.68 37.87 -4.26
CA GLY A 198 -11.85 36.54 -3.68
C GLY A 198 -10.60 35.67 -3.70
N ARG A 199 -9.54 36.09 -4.42
CA ARG A 199 -8.23 35.42 -4.42
C ARG A 199 -7.59 35.38 -3.02
N ASN A 200 -7.79 36.41 -2.20
CA ASN A 200 -7.29 36.45 -0.82
C ASN A 200 -8.29 35.83 0.18
N GLY A 201 -9.31 35.14 -0.31
CA GLY A 201 -10.41 34.54 0.47
C GLY A 201 -11.68 35.39 0.45
N VAL A 202 -12.82 34.74 0.69
CA VAL A 202 -14.19 35.30 0.63
C VAL A 202 -14.38 36.62 1.39
N GLU A 203 -13.57 36.86 2.41
CA GLU A 203 -13.69 37.99 3.32
C GLU A 203 -13.51 39.36 2.62
N GLU A 204 -12.77 39.43 1.51
CA GLU A 204 -12.73 40.67 0.70
C GLU A 204 -13.98 40.87 -0.16
N ILE A 205 -14.65 39.79 -0.57
CA ILE A 205 -15.97 39.83 -1.23
C ILE A 205 -17.03 40.35 -0.24
N LYS A 206 -17.13 39.74 0.96
CA LYS A 206 -18.13 40.11 1.98
C LYS A 206 -18.05 41.58 2.43
N ARG A 207 -16.87 42.22 2.29
CA ARG A 207 -16.64 43.65 2.60
C ARG A 207 -16.89 44.59 1.41
N HIS A 208 -17.23 44.10 0.23
CA HIS A 208 -17.42 44.94 -0.95
C HIS A 208 -18.63 45.89 -0.78
N PRO A 209 -18.53 47.20 -1.11
CA PRO A 209 -19.61 48.18 -0.91
C PRO A 209 -20.97 47.77 -1.50
N PHE A 210 -20.96 47.03 -2.61
CA PHE A 210 -22.16 46.45 -3.24
C PHE A 210 -23.11 45.76 -2.25
N PHE A 211 -22.59 44.92 -1.35
CA PHE A 211 -23.42 44.14 -0.40
C PHE A 211 -23.95 44.96 0.78
N LYS A 212 -23.56 46.23 0.91
CA LYS A 212 -24.04 47.10 2.00
C LYS A 212 -25.55 47.33 1.86
N ASN A 213 -26.30 46.83 2.83
CA ASN A 213 -27.74 46.88 2.88
C ASN A 213 -28.22 46.97 4.34
N ASP A 214 -29.49 47.30 4.55
CA ASP A 214 -30.10 47.47 5.88
C ASP A 214 -31.10 46.32 6.25
N GLN A 215 -31.10 45.20 5.50
CA GLN A 215 -32.03 44.08 5.68
C GLN A 215 -31.40 42.84 6.30
N TRP A 216 -30.18 42.49 5.89
CA TRP A 216 -29.51 41.23 6.25
C TRP A 216 -28.00 41.42 6.41
N THR A 217 -27.38 40.50 7.15
CA THR A 217 -25.92 40.32 7.21
C THR A 217 -25.56 38.94 6.66
N PHE A 218 -24.30 38.70 6.28
CA PHE A 218 -23.86 37.39 5.78
C PHE A 218 -24.11 36.24 6.78
N ASP A 219 -24.13 36.53 8.08
CA ASP A 219 -24.43 35.55 9.14
C ASP A 219 -25.92 35.26 9.31
N THR A 220 -26.81 36.14 8.83
CA THR A 220 -28.28 36.08 9.08
C THR A 220 -29.13 36.04 7.81
N ILE A 221 -28.55 36.12 6.61
CA ILE A 221 -29.30 36.26 5.35
C ILE A 221 -30.32 35.14 5.15
N ARG A 222 -29.98 33.89 5.50
CA ARG A 222 -30.89 32.74 5.39
C ARG A 222 -31.99 32.67 6.47
N ASP A 223 -31.98 33.56 7.45
CA ASP A 223 -33.06 33.74 8.43
C ASP A 223 -33.99 34.93 8.06
N THR A 224 -33.67 35.67 6.99
CA THR A 224 -34.50 36.78 6.48
C THR A 224 -35.41 36.33 5.35
N VAL A 225 -36.49 37.05 5.07
CA VAL A 225 -37.42 36.68 3.98
C VAL A 225 -36.75 36.95 2.62
N ALA A 226 -36.69 35.92 1.78
CA ALA A 226 -36.14 35.99 0.42
C ALA A 226 -36.91 36.96 -0.50
N PRO A 227 -36.30 37.42 -1.62
CA PRO A 227 -36.93 38.37 -2.55
C PRO A 227 -38.19 37.83 -3.24
N VAL A 228 -38.18 36.55 -3.62
CA VAL A 228 -39.31 35.81 -4.20
C VAL A 228 -39.52 34.58 -3.34
N VAL A 229 -40.73 34.38 -2.83
CA VAL A 229 -41.14 33.17 -2.10
C VAL A 229 -42.17 32.44 -2.98
N PRO A 230 -41.95 31.18 -3.38
CA PRO A 230 -42.82 30.52 -4.36
C PRO A 230 -44.22 30.22 -3.78
N GLU A 231 -45.27 30.52 -4.55
CA GLU A 231 -46.67 30.22 -4.17
C GLU A 231 -47.05 28.79 -4.58
N LEU A 232 -46.77 27.83 -3.71
CA LEU A 232 -46.96 26.39 -3.98
C LEU A 232 -48.36 25.90 -3.58
N SER A 233 -49.04 25.20 -4.50
CA SER A 233 -50.36 24.60 -4.26
C SER A 233 -50.32 23.25 -3.52
N SER A 234 -49.21 22.52 -3.63
CA SER A 234 -49.02 21.19 -3.03
C SER A 234 -47.54 20.84 -2.81
N ASP A 235 -47.26 19.69 -2.23
CA ASP A 235 -45.91 19.13 -2.05
C ASP A 235 -45.31 18.50 -3.33
N ILE A 236 -46.13 18.35 -4.38
CA ILE A 236 -45.75 17.87 -5.72
C ILE A 236 -45.91 18.96 -6.80
N ASP A 237 -45.95 20.23 -6.39
CA ASP A 237 -46.12 21.36 -7.31
C ASP A 237 -44.82 21.61 -8.09
N THR A 238 -44.91 21.52 -9.42
CA THR A 238 -43.80 21.73 -10.37
C THR A 238 -43.98 22.99 -11.22
N SER A 239 -44.87 23.92 -10.85
CA SER A 239 -45.18 25.12 -11.65
C SER A 239 -44.02 26.09 -11.88
N ASN A 240 -42.93 25.97 -11.11
CA ASN A 240 -41.68 26.72 -11.30
C ASN A 240 -40.65 25.97 -12.17
N PHE A 241 -41.07 24.98 -12.94
CA PHE A 241 -40.27 24.22 -13.91
C PHE A 241 -41.01 24.14 -15.26
N ASP A 242 -40.28 24.23 -16.37
CA ASP A 242 -40.86 24.10 -17.71
C ASP A 242 -41.33 22.66 -18.01
N GLU A 243 -42.33 22.51 -18.89
CA GLU A 243 -42.77 21.21 -19.40
C GLU A 243 -41.70 20.64 -20.37
N ILE A 244 -40.94 19.65 -19.90
CA ILE A 244 -39.96 18.91 -20.70
C ILE A 244 -40.71 17.96 -21.66
N GLU A 245 -40.45 18.04 -22.97
CA GLU A 245 -41.02 17.09 -23.93
C GLU A 245 -40.45 15.68 -23.72
N ASP A 246 -41.33 14.66 -23.69
CA ASP A 246 -40.92 13.24 -23.76
C ASP A 246 -40.15 12.98 -25.07
N ASP A 247 -38.83 12.87 -24.99
CA ASP A 247 -38.00 12.41 -26.10
C ASP A 247 -38.34 10.95 -26.42
N LYS A 248 -38.76 10.73 -27.67
CA LYS A 248 -39.26 9.44 -28.19
C LYS A 248 -38.19 8.67 -28.94
N GLY A 249 -36.91 8.99 -28.73
CA GLY A 249 -35.79 8.16 -29.14
C GLY A 249 -35.82 6.77 -28.50
N ASP A 250 -35.32 5.77 -29.22
CA ASP A 250 -34.96 4.49 -28.63
C ASP A 250 -33.82 4.72 -27.62
N VAL A 251 -34.00 4.31 -26.36
CA VAL A 251 -32.98 4.46 -25.31
C VAL A 251 -31.72 3.69 -25.71
N GLU A 252 -30.59 4.41 -25.86
CA GLU A 252 -29.30 3.77 -26.12
C GLU A 252 -28.94 2.83 -24.96
N THR A 253 -28.91 1.54 -25.26
CA THR A 253 -28.53 0.48 -24.33
C THR A 253 -27.18 -0.10 -24.72
N PHE A 254 -26.41 -0.55 -23.73
CA PHE A 254 -25.10 -1.14 -24.00
C PHE A 254 -25.22 -2.35 -24.95
N PRO A 255 -24.46 -2.42 -26.06
CA PRO A 255 -24.54 -3.53 -27.00
C PRO A 255 -24.11 -4.83 -26.31
N THR A 256 -24.89 -5.90 -26.48
CA THR A 256 -24.67 -7.19 -25.81
C THR A 256 -23.24 -7.70 -26.04
N PRO A 257 -22.38 -7.75 -25.00
CA PRO A 257 -20.95 -7.91 -25.20
C PRO A 257 -20.59 -9.39 -25.40
N LYS A 258 -19.66 -9.65 -26.33
CA LYS A 258 -19.19 -11.01 -26.69
C LYS A 258 -18.08 -11.55 -25.78
N ALA A 259 -17.58 -10.71 -24.88
CA ALA A 259 -16.56 -10.99 -23.87
C ALA A 259 -16.81 -10.08 -22.65
N PHE A 260 -16.07 -10.25 -21.55
CA PHE A 260 -16.23 -9.37 -20.39
C PHE A 260 -15.68 -7.96 -20.68
N VAL A 261 -16.59 -6.98 -20.83
CA VAL A 261 -16.27 -5.56 -21.08
C VAL A 261 -16.26 -4.70 -19.81
N GLY A 262 -16.86 -5.18 -18.72
CA GLY A 262 -16.80 -4.51 -17.42
C GLY A 262 -17.58 -3.18 -17.31
N ASN A 263 -18.57 -2.90 -18.16
CA ASN A 263 -19.31 -1.62 -18.21
C ASN A 263 -19.82 -1.12 -16.84
N GLN A 264 -20.17 -2.02 -15.93
CA GLN A 264 -20.68 -1.67 -14.59
C GLN A 264 -19.58 -1.37 -13.54
N LEU A 265 -18.31 -1.70 -13.82
CA LEU A 265 -17.20 -1.55 -12.87
C LEU A 265 -16.98 -0.11 -12.36
N PRO A 266 -17.12 0.97 -13.16
CA PRO A 266 -16.94 2.35 -12.69
C PRO A 266 -17.95 2.76 -11.60
N PHE A 267 -19.12 2.10 -11.57
CA PHE A 267 -20.27 2.49 -10.77
C PHE A 267 -20.41 1.72 -9.44
N VAL A 268 -19.63 0.65 -9.25
CA VAL A 268 -19.67 -0.15 -8.01
C VAL A 268 -19.17 0.68 -6.83
N ALA A 269 -20.07 1.23 -6.01
CA ALA A 269 -19.73 2.22 -4.98
C ALA A 269 -18.65 1.77 -3.96
N ALA A 270 -18.54 0.46 -3.67
CA ALA A 270 -17.47 -0.08 -2.84
C ALA A 270 -16.10 -0.02 -3.54
N LEU A 271 -16.10 -0.26 -4.86
CA LEU A 271 -14.95 -0.12 -5.75
C LEU A 271 -14.64 1.37 -5.96
N GLN A 272 -15.64 2.24 -6.10
CA GLN A 272 -15.47 3.69 -6.22
C GLN A 272 -14.91 4.34 -4.95
N LYS A 273 -15.27 3.83 -3.76
CA LYS A 273 -14.67 4.24 -2.48
C LYS A 273 -13.24 3.74 -2.32
N LYS A 274 -12.90 2.56 -2.86
CA LYS A 274 -11.51 2.10 -3.00
C LYS A 274 -10.74 2.88 -4.07
N LEU A 275 -11.37 3.22 -5.21
CA LEU A 275 -10.77 3.99 -6.30
C LEU A 275 -10.49 5.41 -5.86
N CYS A 276 -11.43 6.13 -5.24
CA CYS A 276 -11.14 7.46 -4.70
C CYS A 276 -10.04 7.42 -3.62
N HIS A 277 -9.93 6.33 -2.85
CA HIS A 277 -8.80 6.14 -1.93
C HIS A 277 -7.49 5.84 -2.68
N LEU A 278 -7.51 5.02 -3.72
CA LEU A 278 -6.39 4.66 -4.58
C LEU A 278 -5.98 5.79 -5.55
N GLU A 279 -6.87 6.71 -5.89
CA GLU A 279 -6.64 7.93 -6.66
C GLU A 279 -6.11 9.03 -5.76
N VAL A 280 -6.58 9.13 -4.51
CA VAL A 280 -5.93 9.97 -3.50
C VAL A 280 -4.56 9.39 -3.14
N GLN A 281 -4.38 8.07 -3.05
CA GLN A 281 -3.06 7.46 -2.92
C GLN A 281 -2.21 7.65 -4.18
N LEU A 282 -2.74 7.49 -5.39
CA LEU A 282 -2.01 7.64 -6.64
C LEU A 282 -1.71 9.10 -6.97
N ASN A 283 -2.57 10.06 -6.60
CA ASN A 283 -2.26 11.49 -6.70
C ASN A 283 -1.37 11.95 -5.56
N ASN A 284 -1.46 11.38 -4.34
CA ASN A 284 -0.45 11.62 -3.31
C ASN A 284 0.89 10.99 -3.71
N GLU A 285 0.93 9.81 -4.33
CA GLU A 285 2.14 9.17 -4.81
C GLU A 285 2.68 9.80 -6.07
N LYS A 286 1.84 10.32 -6.99
CA LYS A 286 2.25 11.19 -8.09
C LYS A 286 2.77 12.51 -7.54
N GLN A 287 2.05 13.21 -6.66
CA GLN A 287 2.51 14.47 -6.07
C GLN A 287 3.77 14.28 -5.21
N VAL A 288 3.93 13.15 -4.51
CA VAL A 288 5.17 12.79 -3.81
C VAL A 288 6.26 12.37 -4.79
N LYS A 289 5.95 11.67 -5.89
CA LYS A 289 6.88 11.33 -6.98
C LYS A 289 7.30 12.56 -7.76
N ASP A 290 6.44 13.55 -7.95
CA ASP A 290 6.66 14.78 -8.70
C ASP A 290 7.30 15.82 -7.79
N GLU A 291 7.02 15.82 -6.48
CA GLU A 291 7.87 16.48 -5.49
C GLU A 291 9.24 15.80 -5.39
N LEU A 292 9.34 14.47 -5.47
CA LEU A 292 10.62 13.75 -5.49
C LEU A 292 11.36 14.01 -6.80
N GLU A 293 10.71 14.02 -7.96
CA GLU A 293 11.29 14.37 -9.25
C GLU A 293 11.61 15.86 -9.33
N HIS A 294 10.86 16.75 -8.70
CA HIS A 294 11.22 18.16 -8.60
C HIS A 294 12.40 18.35 -7.63
N LYS A 295 12.41 17.68 -6.46
CA LYS A 295 13.57 17.62 -5.55
C LYS A 295 14.77 16.89 -6.18
N TYR A 296 14.56 16.01 -7.16
CA TYR A 296 15.61 15.31 -7.91
C TYR A 296 16.07 16.12 -9.12
N ARG A 297 15.21 16.90 -9.79
CA ARG A 297 15.61 17.87 -10.83
C ARG A 297 16.35 19.07 -10.20
N TYR A 298 15.93 19.50 -9.01
CA TYR A 298 16.56 20.57 -8.22
C TYR A 298 17.77 20.10 -7.40
N GLY A 299 17.79 18.83 -6.95
CA GLY A 299 18.90 18.19 -6.22
C GLY A 299 19.96 17.57 -7.12
N SER A 300 19.55 16.91 -8.21
CA SER A 300 20.41 16.60 -9.37
C SER A 300 20.70 17.83 -10.23
N PHE A 301 20.43 19.04 -9.72
CA PHE A 301 21.15 20.26 -10.13
C PHE A 301 22.63 20.26 -9.65
N CYS A 302 23.25 19.07 -9.64
CA CYS A 302 24.69 18.85 -9.78
C CYS A 302 25.23 19.34 -11.15
N THR A 303 24.49 20.18 -11.88
CA THR A 303 24.97 21.00 -13.01
C THR A 303 26.17 21.86 -12.61
N ILE A 304 26.22 22.35 -11.37
CA ILE A 304 27.41 23.03 -10.82
C ILE A 304 28.63 22.10 -10.84
N HIS A 305 28.46 20.83 -10.45
CA HIS A 305 29.52 19.83 -10.48
C HIS A 305 29.82 19.30 -11.89
N SER A 306 28.83 19.17 -12.78
CA SER A 306 29.04 18.64 -14.14
C SER A 306 29.59 19.69 -15.12
N ALA A 307 29.18 20.95 -15.01
CA ALA A 307 29.81 22.06 -15.72
C ALA A 307 31.23 22.32 -15.21
N GLY A 308 31.44 22.30 -13.89
CA GLY A 308 32.77 22.34 -13.28
C GLY A 308 33.67 21.18 -13.74
N ARG A 309 33.15 19.95 -13.78
CA ARG A 309 33.85 18.76 -14.31
C ARG A 309 34.21 18.92 -15.79
N LYS A 310 33.26 19.29 -16.66
CA LYS A 310 33.52 19.50 -18.09
C LYS A 310 34.56 20.60 -18.34
N SER A 311 34.53 21.68 -17.56
CA SER A 311 35.53 22.76 -17.61
C SER A 311 36.92 22.32 -17.13
N LEU A 312 37.00 21.51 -16.07
CA LEU A 312 38.26 20.94 -15.58
C LEU A 312 38.84 19.89 -16.56
N GLU A 313 38.01 19.02 -17.12
CA GLU A 313 38.43 18.02 -18.11
C GLU A 313 38.86 18.65 -19.44
N SER A 314 38.18 19.72 -19.91
CA SER A 314 38.60 20.45 -21.10
C SER A 314 39.91 21.21 -20.85
N SER A 315 40.06 21.84 -19.69
CA SER A 315 41.30 22.52 -19.27
C SER A 315 42.47 21.53 -19.14
N LEU A 316 42.25 20.36 -18.56
CA LEU A 316 43.26 19.30 -18.47
C LEU A 316 43.69 18.84 -19.86
N ARG A 317 42.72 18.52 -20.75
CA ARG A 317 42.98 18.15 -22.14
C ARG A 317 43.66 19.25 -22.94
N GLN A 318 43.49 20.53 -22.59
CA GLN A 318 44.24 21.64 -23.18
C GLN A 318 45.68 21.67 -22.68
N LEU A 319 45.90 21.64 -21.36
CA LEU A 319 47.23 21.64 -20.75
C LEU A 319 48.06 20.42 -21.18
N GLU A 320 47.45 19.25 -21.38
CA GLU A 320 48.11 18.05 -21.92
C GLU A 320 48.54 18.21 -23.38
N ARG A 321 47.73 18.89 -24.21
CA ARG A 321 48.10 19.24 -25.61
C ARG A 321 49.20 20.30 -25.67
N GLU A 322 49.12 21.33 -24.82
CA GLU A 322 50.16 22.36 -24.70
C GLU A 322 51.48 21.76 -24.19
N LYS A 323 51.41 20.87 -23.19
CA LYS A 323 52.56 20.08 -22.73
C LYS A 323 53.20 19.28 -23.87
N ALA A 324 52.42 18.53 -24.65
CA ALA A 324 52.95 17.74 -25.77
C ALA A 324 53.63 18.62 -26.84
N LEU A 325 53.02 19.77 -27.18
CA LEU A 325 53.61 20.76 -28.10
C LEU A 325 54.91 21.37 -27.55
N LEU A 326 54.97 21.65 -26.25
CA LEU A 326 56.17 22.18 -25.60
C LEU A 326 57.27 21.11 -25.45
N GLN A 327 56.93 19.85 -25.19
CA GLN A 327 57.87 18.73 -25.20
C GLN A 327 58.50 18.55 -26.59
N HIS A 328 57.70 18.58 -27.66
CA HIS A 328 58.23 18.51 -29.04
C HIS A 328 59.16 19.69 -29.36
N LYS A 329 58.74 20.93 -29.06
CA LYS A 329 59.56 22.14 -29.27
C LYS A 329 60.84 22.13 -28.45
N SER A 330 60.79 21.61 -27.22
CA SER A 330 61.97 21.43 -26.36
C SER A 330 62.96 20.44 -26.96
N LEU A 331 62.49 19.26 -27.41
CA LEU A 331 63.32 18.25 -28.06
C LEU A 331 63.95 18.76 -29.37
N GLU A 332 63.20 19.54 -30.16
CA GLU A 332 63.70 20.16 -31.38
C GLU A 332 64.75 21.26 -31.10
N SER A 333 64.52 22.09 -30.07
CA SER A 333 65.52 23.09 -29.65
C SER A 333 66.80 22.47 -29.08
N HIS A 334 66.69 21.32 -28.40
CA HIS A 334 67.83 20.55 -27.90
C HIS A 334 68.69 20.03 -29.05
N ARG A 335 68.09 19.41 -30.08
CA ARG A 335 68.81 18.94 -31.28
C ARG A 335 69.51 20.07 -32.02
N LYS A 336 68.91 21.26 -32.08
CA LYS A 336 69.54 22.46 -32.65
C LYS A 336 70.72 22.94 -31.80
N ALA A 337 70.58 23.00 -30.48
CA ALA A 337 71.66 23.38 -29.57
C ALA A 337 72.85 22.39 -29.59
N GLU A 338 72.62 21.10 -29.84
CA GLU A 338 73.66 20.11 -30.11
C GLU A 338 74.34 20.34 -31.45
N SER A 339 73.58 20.55 -32.53
CA SER A 339 74.12 20.83 -33.87
C SER A 339 75.02 22.08 -33.90
N GLU A 340 74.66 23.16 -33.19
CA GLU A 340 75.54 24.34 -33.07
C GLU A 340 76.74 24.10 -32.15
N ALA A 341 76.62 23.23 -31.14
CA ALA A 341 77.77 22.80 -30.35
C ALA A 341 78.77 21.98 -31.19
N ASP A 342 78.29 21.20 -32.16
CA ASP A 342 79.12 20.44 -33.08
C ASP A 342 79.78 21.33 -34.13
N ARG A 343 79.05 22.28 -34.73
CA ARG A 343 79.66 23.30 -35.60
C ARG A 343 80.74 24.09 -34.88
N LYS A 344 80.49 24.49 -33.63
CA LYS A 344 81.51 25.11 -32.77
C LYS A 344 82.74 24.20 -32.62
N ARG A 345 82.56 22.91 -32.29
CA ARG A 345 83.70 21.96 -32.13
C ARG A 345 84.50 21.81 -33.42
N CYS A 346 83.86 21.81 -34.59
CA CYS A 346 84.57 21.81 -35.88
C CYS A 346 85.40 23.10 -36.06
N LEU A 347 84.81 24.27 -35.83
CA LEU A 347 85.52 25.56 -35.93
C LEU A 347 86.66 25.70 -34.91
N GLU A 348 86.55 25.12 -33.71
CA GLU A 348 87.65 25.05 -32.74
C GLU A 348 88.82 24.21 -33.27
N ASN A 349 88.54 23.09 -33.94
CA ASN A 349 89.55 22.25 -34.59
C ASN A 349 90.19 22.94 -35.81
N ASP A 350 89.39 23.62 -36.64
CA ASP A 350 89.88 24.37 -37.81
C ASP A 350 90.78 25.54 -37.40
N VAL A 351 90.40 26.31 -36.36
CA VAL A 351 91.22 27.37 -35.78
C VAL A 351 92.55 26.84 -35.23
N ASN A 352 92.55 25.68 -34.58
CA ASN A 352 93.80 25.05 -34.12
C ASN A 352 94.67 24.58 -35.30
N SER A 353 94.08 23.92 -36.31
CA SER A 353 94.78 23.49 -37.52
C SER A 353 95.40 24.65 -38.30
N LEU A 354 94.68 25.78 -38.45
CA LEU A 354 95.19 26.99 -39.09
C LEU A 354 96.30 27.65 -38.26
N ARG A 355 96.22 27.63 -36.92
CA ARG A 355 97.31 28.09 -36.05
C ARG A 355 98.56 27.23 -36.21
N ASP A 356 98.42 25.91 -36.16
CA ASP A 356 99.55 24.98 -36.29
C ASP A 356 100.22 25.13 -37.67
N GLN A 357 99.43 25.22 -38.75
CA GLN A 357 99.95 25.48 -40.10
C GLN A 357 100.66 26.83 -40.20
N LEU A 358 100.13 27.89 -39.59
CA LEU A 358 100.73 29.23 -39.59
C LEU A 358 102.07 29.24 -38.84
N ASP A 359 102.16 28.57 -37.68
CA ASP A 359 103.39 28.51 -36.89
C ASP A 359 104.43 27.56 -37.49
N ASP A 360 104.02 26.48 -38.16
CA ASP A 360 104.95 25.63 -38.91
C ASP A 360 105.47 26.32 -40.18
N MET A 361 104.66 27.15 -40.84
CA MET A 361 105.13 28.04 -41.91
C MET A 361 106.13 29.10 -41.40
N LYS A 362 105.91 29.69 -40.22
CA LYS A 362 106.89 30.60 -39.57
C LYS A 362 108.21 29.92 -39.23
N ARG A 363 108.20 28.61 -38.92
CA ARG A 363 109.41 27.80 -38.65
C ARG A 363 110.20 27.45 -39.92
N ARG A 364 109.53 27.30 -41.08
CA ARG A 364 110.12 26.63 -42.25
C ARG A 364 110.97 27.52 -43.18
N ASN A 365 110.66 28.81 -43.40
CA ASN A 365 111.56 29.74 -44.13
C ASN A 365 111.21 31.24 -43.97
N GLN A 366 112.20 32.08 -43.61
CA GLN A 366 112.05 33.54 -43.48
C GLN A 366 112.53 34.35 -44.70
N ASN A 367 113.25 33.75 -45.66
CA ASN A 367 113.99 34.49 -46.69
C ASN A 367 113.32 34.51 -48.08
N SER A 368 112.00 34.64 -48.17
CA SER A 368 111.29 34.73 -49.46
C SER A 368 109.98 35.52 -49.39
N HIS A 369 109.76 36.41 -50.37
CA HIS A 369 108.55 37.22 -50.52
C HIS A 369 107.26 36.37 -50.52
N ILE A 370 107.30 35.25 -51.23
CA ILE A 370 106.19 34.29 -51.37
C ILE A 370 105.86 33.62 -50.02
N SER A 371 106.82 33.54 -49.10
CA SER A 371 106.60 33.05 -47.72
C SER A 371 105.78 34.06 -46.92
N ASN A 372 106.13 35.36 -47.00
CA ASN A 372 105.43 36.43 -46.30
C ASN A 372 103.98 36.60 -46.79
N GLU A 373 103.74 36.58 -48.10
CA GLU A 373 102.39 36.68 -48.66
C GLU A 373 101.49 35.52 -48.18
N LYS A 374 102.04 34.29 -48.13
CA LYS A 374 101.33 33.13 -47.56
C LYS A 374 101.13 33.24 -46.05
N ASN A 375 102.06 33.84 -45.29
CA ASN A 375 101.89 34.07 -43.86
C ASN A 375 100.77 35.07 -43.58
N ILE A 376 100.72 36.18 -44.33
CA ILE A 376 99.64 37.18 -44.27
C ILE A 376 98.28 36.55 -44.64
N HIS A 377 98.24 35.71 -45.67
CA HIS A 377 97.02 35.02 -46.09
C HIS A 377 96.50 34.03 -45.02
N LEU A 378 97.38 33.17 -44.48
CA LEU A 378 97.04 32.24 -43.39
C LEU A 378 96.63 32.98 -42.11
N GLN A 379 97.28 34.09 -41.77
CA GLN A 379 96.90 34.90 -40.62
C GLN A 379 95.53 35.54 -40.80
N LYS A 380 95.20 36.06 -42.00
CA LYS A 380 93.86 36.58 -42.31
C LYS A 380 92.78 35.49 -42.21
N GLN A 381 93.05 34.30 -42.74
CA GLN A 381 92.15 33.14 -42.62
C GLN A 381 91.96 32.71 -41.15
N LEU A 382 93.02 32.73 -40.35
CA LEU A 382 92.96 32.44 -38.91
C LEU A 382 92.16 33.51 -38.15
N GLU A 383 92.30 34.79 -38.49
CA GLU A 383 91.53 35.89 -37.90
C GLU A 383 90.02 35.79 -38.27
N GLU A 384 89.70 35.43 -39.52
CA GLU A 384 88.34 35.17 -40.00
C GLU A 384 87.71 33.94 -39.32
N ALA A 385 88.45 32.83 -39.18
CA ALA A 385 87.99 31.67 -38.43
C ALA A 385 87.76 32.01 -36.94
N ASN A 386 88.59 32.86 -36.35
CA ASN A 386 88.44 33.32 -34.96
C ASN A 386 87.27 34.31 -34.76
N THR A 387 86.83 35.07 -35.76
CA THR A 387 85.60 35.88 -35.64
C THR A 387 84.35 35.01 -35.75
N LEU A 388 84.32 34.06 -36.70
CA LEU A 388 83.24 33.08 -36.83
C LEU A 388 83.07 32.23 -35.56
N LEU A 389 84.17 31.67 -35.03
CA LEU A 389 84.15 30.87 -33.78
C LEU A 389 83.61 31.66 -32.58
N ARG A 390 83.89 32.97 -32.48
CA ARG A 390 83.33 33.82 -31.43
C ARG A 390 81.82 34.00 -31.58
N ALA A 391 81.35 34.30 -32.80
CA ALA A 391 79.92 34.43 -33.10
C ALA A 391 79.15 33.13 -32.78
N GLU A 392 79.67 31.97 -33.17
CA GLU A 392 79.05 30.67 -32.88
C GLU A 392 79.10 30.31 -31.39
N SER A 393 80.18 30.64 -30.67
CA SER A 393 80.23 30.44 -29.22
C SER A 393 79.22 31.30 -28.47
N GLU A 394 78.90 32.50 -28.97
CA GLU A 394 77.80 33.30 -28.43
C GLU A 394 76.42 32.74 -28.84
N ALA A 395 76.25 32.26 -30.07
CA ALA A 395 75.00 31.63 -30.52
C ALA A 395 74.68 30.38 -29.67
N ALA A 396 75.64 29.47 -29.50
CA ALA A 396 75.50 28.26 -28.70
C ALA A 396 75.23 28.56 -27.21
N THR A 397 75.80 29.63 -26.63
CA THR A 397 75.52 30.01 -25.24
C THR A 397 74.15 30.66 -25.07
N ARG A 398 73.71 31.49 -26.03
CA ARG A 398 72.33 32.02 -26.09
C ARG A 398 71.29 30.89 -26.19
N LEU A 399 71.51 29.91 -27.07
CA LEU A 399 70.63 28.75 -27.26
C LEU A 399 70.54 27.86 -26.01
N ARG A 400 71.67 27.53 -25.36
CA ARG A 400 71.67 26.74 -24.12
C ARG A 400 70.89 27.43 -23.00
N LYS A 401 70.99 28.77 -22.87
CA LYS A 401 70.21 29.51 -21.87
C LYS A 401 68.70 29.36 -22.14
N ALA A 402 68.26 29.61 -23.38
CA ALA A 402 66.86 29.44 -23.79
C ALA A 402 66.33 28.01 -23.54
N GLN A 403 67.15 26.99 -23.83
CA GLN A 403 66.84 25.58 -23.50
C GLN A 403 66.62 25.39 -21.99
N THR A 404 67.54 25.89 -21.15
CA THR A 404 67.41 25.72 -19.68
C THR A 404 66.21 26.44 -19.08
N ASP A 405 65.79 27.58 -19.65
CA ASP A 405 64.62 28.31 -19.15
C ASP A 405 63.30 27.67 -19.63
N GLY A 406 63.24 27.20 -20.88
CA GLY A 406 62.11 26.41 -21.39
C GLY A 406 61.92 25.07 -20.65
N SER A 407 63.02 24.41 -20.26
CA SER A 407 62.95 23.16 -19.47
C SER A 407 62.33 23.35 -18.08
N LYS A 408 62.48 24.52 -17.46
CA LYS A 408 61.85 24.84 -16.15
C LYS A 408 60.35 25.07 -16.32
N GLN A 409 59.94 25.78 -17.37
CA GLN A 409 58.52 26.01 -17.69
C GLN A 409 57.78 24.69 -17.93
N LEU A 410 58.41 23.76 -18.65
CA LEU A 410 57.87 22.41 -18.85
C LEU A 410 57.69 21.67 -17.51
N GLN A 411 58.72 21.64 -16.64
CA GLN A 411 58.62 20.99 -15.33
C GLN A 411 57.50 21.58 -14.45
N GLN A 412 57.27 22.89 -14.49
CA GLN A 412 56.16 23.51 -13.75
C GLN A 412 54.79 23.08 -14.30
N LEU A 413 54.63 23.00 -15.62
CA LEU A 413 53.39 22.49 -16.23
C LEU A 413 53.14 21.02 -15.89
N GLU A 414 54.20 20.20 -15.83
CA GLU A 414 54.09 18.79 -15.42
C GLU A 414 53.67 18.61 -13.96
N ALA A 415 54.06 19.52 -13.06
CA ALA A 415 53.57 19.56 -11.68
C ALA A 415 52.08 19.94 -11.63
N ASN A 416 51.69 21.01 -12.34
CA ASN A 416 50.32 21.52 -12.36
C ASN A 416 49.32 20.48 -12.92
N VAL A 417 49.68 19.77 -14.00
CA VAL A 417 48.83 18.71 -14.58
C VAL A 417 48.63 17.55 -13.59
N ARG A 418 49.68 17.16 -12.85
CA ARG A 418 49.58 16.10 -11.84
C ARG A 418 48.65 16.49 -10.69
N GLU A 419 48.76 17.71 -10.19
CA GLU A 419 47.90 18.22 -9.11
C GLU A 419 46.41 18.27 -9.52
N LEU A 420 46.12 18.53 -10.79
CA LEU A 420 44.76 18.46 -11.34
C LEU A 420 44.26 17.02 -11.49
N GLN A 421 45.10 16.09 -11.97
CA GLN A 421 44.78 14.66 -12.06
C GLN A 421 44.46 14.06 -10.67
N ASP A 422 45.26 14.38 -9.65
CA ASP A 422 45.00 13.94 -8.26
C ASP A 422 43.65 14.46 -7.73
N LYS A 423 43.29 15.72 -8.02
CA LYS A 423 41.98 16.31 -7.65
C LYS A 423 40.82 15.63 -8.36
N CYS A 424 40.95 15.32 -9.65
CA CYS A 424 39.94 14.56 -10.39
C CYS A 424 39.71 13.18 -9.76
N CYS A 425 40.77 12.44 -9.41
CA CYS A 425 40.65 11.13 -8.76
C CYS A 425 40.00 11.19 -7.37
N LEU A 426 40.20 12.27 -6.60
CA LEU A 426 39.52 12.46 -5.31
C LEU A 426 38.02 12.74 -5.49
N LEU A 427 37.63 13.57 -6.46
CA LEU A 427 36.23 13.84 -6.79
C LEU A 427 35.50 12.58 -7.29
N GLU A 428 36.16 11.74 -8.08
CA GLU A 428 35.58 10.50 -8.61
C GLU A 428 35.35 9.45 -7.51
N ARG A 429 36.26 9.34 -6.53
CA ARG A 429 36.05 8.52 -5.32
C ARG A 429 34.89 9.05 -4.47
N SER A 430 34.74 10.37 -4.36
CA SER A 430 33.60 10.98 -3.65
C SER A 430 32.27 10.68 -4.34
N LYS A 431 32.23 10.78 -5.68
CA LYS A 431 31.07 10.42 -6.51
C LYS A 431 30.64 8.96 -6.27
N LEU A 432 31.58 8.02 -6.37
CA LEU A 432 31.31 6.59 -6.15
C LEU A 432 30.81 6.28 -4.73
N SER A 433 31.23 7.05 -3.72
CA SER A 433 30.71 6.92 -2.36
C SER A 433 29.25 7.37 -2.25
N LEU A 434 28.90 8.50 -2.87
CA LEU A 434 27.54 9.04 -2.87
C LEU A 434 26.58 8.17 -3.69
N GLU A 435 27.01 7.66 -4.85
CA GLU A 435 26.20 6.74 -5.66
C GLU A 435 25.87 5.45 -4.90
N LYS A 436 26.82 4.92 -4.12
CA LYS A 436 26.57 3.77 -3.24
C LYS A 436 25.60 4.10 -2.10
N GLU A 437 25.64 5.31 -1.56
CA GLU A 437 24.72 5.78 -0.51
C GLU A 437 23.29 5.96 -1.05
N CYS A 438 23.13 6.51 -2.26
CA CYS A 438 21.85 6.58 -2.96
C CYS A 438 21.23 5.19 -3.20
N ILE A 439 22.01 4.20 -3.66
CA ILE A 439 21.55 2.82 -3.85
C ILE A 439 21.09 2.20 -2.52
N GLY A 440 21.81 2.46 -1.43
CA GLY A 440 21.42 2.00 -0.09
C GLY A 440 20.10 2.61 0.40
N LEU A 441 19.88 3.91 0.15
CA LEU A 441 18.63 4.59 0.49
C LEU A 441 17.46 4.11 -0.38
N GLN A 442 17.70 3.79 -1.65
CA GLN A 442 16.66 3.25 -2.54
C GLN A 442 16.19 1.86 -2.11
N ALA A 443 17.11 0.95 -1.76
CA ALA A 443 16.75 -0.38 -1.24
C ALA A 443 15.96 -0.30 0.10
N ALA A 444 16.26 0.68 0.96
CA ALA A 444 15.49 0.93 2.16
C ALA A 444 14.06 1.41 1.84
N LEU A 445 13.90 2.33 0.87
CA LEU A 445 12.59 2.81 0.41
C LEU A 445 11.73 1.69 -0.23
N GLU A 446 12.36 0.77 -0.97
CA GLU A 446 11.71 -0.41 -1.54
C GLU A 446 11.25 -1.40 -0.45
N THR A 447 12.02 -1.52 0.65
CA THR A 447 11.64 -2.33 1.82
C THR A 447 10.42 -1.76 2.56
N GLU A 448 10.44 -0.46 2.89
CA GLU A 448 9.32 0.25 3.53
C GLU A 448 8.02 0.18 2.69
N ARG A 449 8.14 0.23 1.36
CA ARG A 449 7.00 0.03 0.44
C ARG A 449 6.39 -1.36 0.54
N GLY A 450 7.23 -2.41 0.68
CA GLY A 450 6.76 -3.78 0.90
C GLY A 450 5.99 -3.93 2.21
N GLU A 451 6.54 -3.41 3.32
CA GLU A 451 5.86 -3.44 4.62
C GLU A 451 4.54 -2.65 4.61
N HIS A 452 4.49 -1.48 3.95
CA HIS A 452 3.25 -0.71 3.80
C HIS A 452 2.20 -1.43 2.95
N SER A 453 2.61 -2.14 1.89
CA SER A 453 1.70 -2.95 1.06
C SER A 453 1.06 -4.08 1.87
N GLN A 454 1.85 -4.83 2.64
CA GLN A 454 1.34 -5.91 3.52
C GLN A 454 0.47 -5.37 4.67
N GLY A 455 0.75 -4.15 5.16
CA GLY A 455 -0.14 -3.41 6.06
C GLY A 455 -1.49 -3.07 5.43
N SER A 456 -1.52 -2.73 4.13
CA SER A 456 -2.76 -2.42 3.41
C SER A 456 -3.66 -3.64 3.22
N GLU A 457 -3.08 -4.81 2.89
CA GLU A 457 -3.82 -6.07 2.76
C GLU A 457 -4.50 -6.46 4.09
N THR A 458 -3.75 -6.45 5.20
CA THR A 458 -4.30 -6.78 6.52
C THR A 458 -5.38 -5.78 6.99
N ILE A 459 -5.34 -4.52 6.56
CA ILE A 459 -6.43 -3.56 6.78
C ILE A 459 -7.67 -3.93 5.94
N SER A 460 -7.51 -4.33 4.68
CA SER A 460 -8.63 -4.75 3.81
C SER A 460 -9.35 -5.99 4.37
N ASP A 461 -8.62 -6.97 4.89
CA ASP A 461 -9.18 -8.17 5.54
C ASP A 461 -9.98 -7.83 6.81
N LEU A 462 -9.47 -6.92 7.64
CA LEU A 462 -10.16 -6.45 8.83
C LEU A 462 -11.42 -5.66 8.48
N MET A 463 -11.40 -4.84 7.42
CA MET A 463 -12.59 -4.15 6.91
C MET A 463 -13.66 -5.12 6.40
N GLY A 464 -13.27 -6.18 5.67
CA GLY A 464 -14.20 -7.22 5.21
C GLY A 464 -14.91 -7.91 6.36
N ARG A 465 -14.18 -8.24 7.43
CA ARG A 465 -14.74 -8.83 8.66
C ARG A 465 -15.70 -7.90 9.40
N ILE A 466 -15.40 -6.60 9.46
CA ILE A 466 -16.30 -5.60 10.07
C ILE A 466 -17.60 -5.51 9.27
N SER A 467 -17.52 -5.47 7.94
CA SER A 467 -18.71 -5.42 7.06
C SER A 467 -19.65 -6.62 7.27
N GLY A 468 -19.12 -7.84 7.46
CA GLY A 468 -19.93 -9.02 7.77
C GLY A 468 -20.67 -8.91 9.11
N LEU A 469 -19.97 -8.49 10.17
CA LEU A 469 -20.55 -8.33 11.50
C LEU A 469 -21.61 -7.20 11.56
N GLU A 470 -21.46 -6.14 10.77
CA GLU A 470 -22.47 -5.08 10.64
C GLU A 470 -23.76 -5.58 9.97
N GLU A 471 -23.65 -6.51 9.01
CA GLU A 471 -24.79 -7.14 8.34
C GLU A 471 -25.54 -8.10 9.28
N GLU A 472 -24.82 -8.98 9.97
CA GLU A 472 -25.39 -9.86 11.01
C GLU A 472 -26.13 -9.04 12.08
N ALA A 473 -25.52 -7.95 12.56
CA ALA A 473 -26.16 -7.04 13.49
C ALA A 473 -27.40 -6.36 12.90
N ARG A 474 -27.46 -6.09 11.59
CA ARG A 474 -28.64 -5.51 10.91
C ARG A 474 -29.78 -6.54 10.84
N GLN A 475 -29.48 -7.79 10.48
CA GLN A 475 -30.45 -8.88 10.49
C GLN A 475 -31.02 -9.14 11.91
N GLN A 476 -30.15 -9.18 12.94
CA GLN A 476 -30.58 -9.35 14.34
C GLN A 476 -31.54 -8.24 14.80
N ARG A 477 -31.27 -6.96 14.43
CA ARG A 477 -32.18 -5.84 14.71
C ARG A 477 -33.55 -6.01 14.03
N HIS A 478 -33.58 -6.51 12.79
CA HIS A 478 -34.84 -6.78 12.08
C HIS A 478 -35.65 -7.92 12.71
N VAL A 479 -34.99 -8.99 13.17
CA VAL A 479 -35.63 -10.10 13.91
C VAL A 479 -36.18 -9.62 15.26
N LEU A 480 -35.43 -8.77 15.98
CA LEU A 480 -35.87 -8.19 17.24
C LEU A 480 -37.15 -7.36 17.05
N SER A 481 -37.15 -6.45 16.06
CA SER A 481 -38.31 -5.59 15.75
C SER A 481 -39.57 -6.41 15.43
N LYS A 482 -39.45 -7.48 14.62
CA LYS A 482 -40.56 -8.41 14.35
C LYS A 482 -41.06 -9.12 15.61
N THR A 483 -40.14 -9.54 16.49
CA THR A 483 -40.50 -10.17 17.77
C THR A 483 -41.24 -9.21 18.71
N GLU A 484 -40.91 -7.91 18.68
CA GLU A 484 -41.60 -6.89 19.48
C GLU A 484 -43.01 -6.57 18.95
N THR A 485 -43.25 -6.58 17.64
CA THR A 485 -44.60 -6.38 17.10
C THR A 485 -45.51 -7.59 17.35
N GLU A 486 -44.99 -8.82 17.19
CA GLU A 486 -45.69 -10.06 17.58
C GLU A 486 -46.06 -10.07 19.08
N LYS A 487 -45.12 -9.69 19.95
CA LYS A 487 -45.38 -9.52 21.39
C LYS A 487 -46.49 -8.51 21.65
N ARG A 488 -46.50 -7.37 20.95
CA ARG A 488 -47.52 -6.30 21.13
C ARG A 488 -48.92 -6.80 20.80
N GLN A 489 -49.07 -7.51 19.68
CA GLN A 489 -50.34 -8.13 19.27
C GLN A 489 -50.83 -9.21 20.25
N LEU A 490 -49.91 -10.03 20.79
CA LEU A 490 -50.25 -11.01 21.83
C LEU A 490 -50.72 -10.32 23.11
N GLN A 491 -50.11 -9.19 23.46
CA GLN A 491 -50.44 -8.42 24.66
C GLN A 491 -51.81 -7.72 24.55
N GLU A 492 -52.19 -7.20 23.38
CA GLU A 492 -53.55 -6.71 23.11
C GLU A 492 -54.60 -7.83 23.26
N LYS A 493 -54.40 -8.96 22.58
CA LYS A 493 -55.29 -10.15 22.67
C LYS A 493 -55.50 -10.63 24.10
N LEU A 494 -54.46 -10.56 24.93
CA LEU A 494 -54.55 -10.92 26.35
C LEU A 494 -55.48 -9.95 27.10
N THR A 495 -55.36 -8.63 26.90
CA THR A 495 -56.27 -7.66 27.53
C THR A 495 -57.73 -7.79 27.05
N ASP A 496 -57.98 -8.22 25.82
CA ASP A 496 -59.34 -8.45 25.33
C ASP A 496 -59.97 -9.71 25.94
N LEU A 497 -59.18 -10.78 26.11
CA LEU A 497 -59.62 -11.97 26.86
C LEU A 497 -59.88 -11.67 28.34
N GLU A 498 -59.11 -10.76 28.96
CA GLU A 498 -59.39 -10.29 30.33
C GLU A 498 -60.69 -9.48 30.44
N LYS A 499 -60.99 -8.62 29.45
CA LYS A 499 -62.29 -7.91 29.36
C LYS A 499 -63.44 -8.92 29.19
N GLU A 500 -63.28 -9.91 28.32
CA GLU A 500 -64.31 -10.93 28.09
C GLU A 500 -64.54 -11.81 29.34
N LYS A 501 -63.47 -12.18 30.06
CA LYS A 501 -63.55 -12.86 31.36
C LYS A 501 -64.32 -12.03 32.38
N SER A 502 -63.97 -10.75 32.53
CA SER A 502 -64.64 -9.83 33.46
C SER A 502 -66.14 -9.71 33.17
N ASN A 503 -66.52 -9.55 31.89
CA ASN A 503 -67.92 -9.52 31.46
C ASN A 503 -68.67 -10.83 31.80
N LYS A 504 -68.02 -11.99 31.65
CA LYS A 504 -68.60 -13.30 32.04
C LYS A 504 -68.73 -13.45 33.56
N GLU A 505 -67.78 -12.95 34.35
CA GLU A 505 -67.87 -12.94 35.81
C GLU A 505 -69.00 -12.01 36.30
N ILE A 506 -69.24 -10.89 35.64
CA ILE A 506 -70.37 -9.97 35.92
C ILE A 506 -71.72 -10.65 35.60
N ASP A 507 -71.86 -11.26 34.43
CA ASP A 507 -73.08 -11.99 34.02
C ASP A 507 -73.38 -13.18 34.96
N LEU A 508 -72.36 -13.97 35.31
CA LEU A 508 -72.50 -15.04 36.31
C LEU A 508 -72.92 -14.49 37.67
N THR A 509 -72.33 -13.39 38.13
CA THR A 509 -72.69 -12.74 39.41
C THR A 509 -74.13 -12.23 39.41
N TYR A 510 -74.59 -11.66 38.30
CA TYR A 510 -75.98 -11.23 38.12
C TYR A 510 -76.94 -12.42 38.19
N LYS A 511 -76.66 -13.52 37.46
CA LYS A 511 -77.47 -14.75 37.48
C LYS A 511 -77.52 -15.40 38.86
N LEU A 512 -76.40 -15.43 39.58
CA LEU A 512 -76.34 -15.95 40.95
C LEU A 512 -77.25 -15.13 41.89
N LYS A 513 -77.26 -13.80 41.73
CA LYS A 513 -78.09 -12.89 42.51
C LYS A 513 -79.59 -13.02 42.21
N VAL A 514 -79.97 -13.24 40.94
CA VAL A 514 -81.35 -13.57 40.54
C VAL A 514 -81.79 -14.90 41.18
N LEU A 515 -80.97 -15.95 41.10
CA LEU A 515 -81.27 -17.26 41.69
C LEU A 515 -81.38 -17.20 43.22
N GLN A 516 -80.58 -16.38 43.90
CA GLN A 516 -80.75 -16.11 45.34
C GLN A 516 -82.10 -15.44 45.64
N GLN A 517 -82.50 -14.46 44.83
CA GLN A 517 -83.76 -13.73 45.03
C GLN A 517 -84.99 -14.62 44.75
N GLU A 518 -84.92 -15.51 43.75
CA GLU A 518 -85.92 -16.55 43.51
C GLU A 518 -85.98 -17.57 44.65
N LEU A 519 -84.84 -17.97 45.21
CA LEU A 519 -84.77 -18.87 46.36
C LEU A 519 -85.38 -18.25 47.62
N GLU A 520 -85.09 -16.98 47.92
CA GLU A 520 -85.73 -16.23 49.02
C GLU A 520 -87.25 -16.09 48.80
N GLN A 521 -87.69 -15.91 47.56
CA GLN A 521 -89.11 -15.87 47.21
C GLN A 521 -89.79 -17.25 47.38
N GLN A 522 -89.10 -18.35 47.06
CA GLN A 522 -89.58 -19.70 47.36
C GLN A 522 -89.56 -20.01 48.86
N GLU A 523 -88.55 -19.59 49.62
CA GLU A 523 -88.51 -19.76 51.06
C GLU A 523 -89.64 -19.00 51.78
N THR A 524 -89.93 -17.77 51.37
CA THR A 524 -91.02 -16.97 51.94
C THR A 524 -92.38 -17.54 51.57
N SER A 525 -92.56 -17.97 50.32
CA SER A 525 -93.73 -18.75 49.89
C SER A 525 -93.91 -20.03 50.73
N HIS A 526 -92.85 -20.85 50.86
CA HIS A 526 -92.88 -22.09 51.61
C HIS A 526 -93.06 -21.87 53.13
N LYS A 527 -92.59 -20.74 53.68
CA LYS A 527 -92.92 -20.30 55.06
C LYS A 527 -94.41 -19.98 55.19
N ALA A 528 -95.03 -19.31 54.21
CA ALA A 528 -96.48 -19.07 54.20
C ALA A 528 -97.29 -20.36 54.04
N THR A 529 -96.90 -21.30 53.16
CA THR A 529 -97.56 -22.62 53.06
C THR A 529 -97.41 -23.43 54.34
N ARG A 530 -96.23 -23.37 54.99
CA ARG A 530 -95.95 -24.06 56.27
C ARG A 530 -96.70 -23.45 57.46
N ALA A 531 -97.13 -22.19 57.38
CA ALA A 531 -98.04 -21.58 58.36
C ALA A 531 -99.50 -22.04 58.17
N LEU A 532 -99.90 -22.42 56.95
CA LEU A 532 -101.25 -22.92 56.63
C LEU A 532 -101.44 -24.44 56.88
N LEU A 533 -100.35 -25.20 57.01
CA LEU A 533 -100.38 -26.67 57.21
C LEU A 533 -100.06 -27.08 58.65
N ALA A 534 -100.71 -26.43 59.61
CA ALA A 534 -100.52 -26.62 61.04
C ALA A 534 -101.75 -27.18 61.79
N ASP A 535 -102.52 -28.10 61.18
CA ASP A 535 -103.42 -29.00 61.94
C ASP A 535 -103.35 -30.46 61.46
N LYS A 536 -103.55 -31.35 62.43
CA LYS A 536 -103.74 -32.81 62.43
C LYS A 536 -102.66 -33.73 61.83
N SER A 537 -102.35 -34.72 62.67
CA SER A 537 -101.38 -35.79 62.48
C SER A 537 -102.01 -37.11 62.04
N LYS A 538 -101.13 -38.05 61.63
CA LYS A 538 -101.34 -39.51 61.41
C LYS A 538 -102.00 -39.87 60.07
N ILE A 539 -101.67 -40.98 59.39
CA ILE A 539 -100.50 -41.90 59.24
C ILE A 539 -101.11 -43.18 58.64
N LYS A 540 -100.62 -43.62 57.46
CA LYS A 540 -100.85 -44.93 56.81
C LYS A 540 -102.33 -45.27 56.47
N VAL A 541 -102.64 -46.03 55.42
CA VAL A 541 -101.85 -46.99 54.62
C VAL A 541 -102.06 -46.77 53.12
N THR A 542 -100.96 -46.79 52.34
CA THR A 542 -100.82 -47.49 51.03
C THR A 542 -99.34 -47.50 50.65
N ILE A 543 -98.56 -48.45 51.20
CA ILE A 543 -97.11 -48.57 50.94
C ILE A 543 -96.84 -49.89 50.22
N GLU A 544 -96.97 -49.91 48.90
CA GLU A 544 -96.35 -50.97 48.08
C GLU A 544 -96.04 -50.50 46.64
N GLY A 545 -96.97 -49.81 45.97
CA GLY A 545 -96.77 -49.33 44.59
C GLY A 545 -95.59 -48.35 44.41
N ALA A 546 -95.56 -47.27 45.21
CA ALA A 546 -94.60 -46.17 45.08
C ALA A 546 -93.11 -46.56 45.25
N LYS A 547 -92.81 -47.77 45.75
CA LYS A 547 -91.42 -48.26 45.84
C LYS A 547 -90.83 -48.62 44.47
N SER A 548 -91.65 -49.05 43.50
CA SER A 548 -91.13 -49.49 42.19
C SER A 548 -90.67 -48.32 41.32
N GLU A 549 -91.39 -47.20 41.35
CA GLU A 549 -91.05 -46.01 40.56
C GLU A 549 -89.90 -45.24 41.21
N SER A 550 -89.93 -45.07 42.54
CA SER A 550 -88.85 -44.43 43.29
C SER A 550 -87.50 -45.17 43.15
N MET A 551 -87.51 -46.51 43.05
CA MET A 551 -86.28 -47.28 42.80
C MET A 551 -85.76 -47.05 41.37
N LYS A 552 -86.62 -47.04 40.36
CA LYS A 552 -86.21 -46.73 38.97
C LYS A 552 -85.69 -45.31 38.81
N GLU A 553 -86.32 -44.31 39.43
CA GLU A 553 -85.78 -42.95 39.45
C GLU A 553 -84.39 -42.91 40.10
N MET A 554 -84.18 -43.66 41.18
CA MET A 554 -82.89 -43.71 41.89
C MET A 554 -81.81 -44.40 41.05
N GLU A 555 -82.15 -45.48 40.33
CA GLU A 555 -81.24 -46.12 39.37
C GLU A 555 -80.90 -45.20 38.19
N GLN A 556 -81.89 -44.48 37.64
CA GLN A 556 -81.66 -43.49 36.57
C GLN A 556 -80.75 -42.35 37.06
N LYS A 557 -81.07 -41.74 38.20
CA LYS A 557 -80.24 -40.66 38.80
C LYS A 557 -78.83 -41.14 39.13
N LEU A 558 -78.67 -42.40 39.56
CA LEU A 558 -77.36 -43.02 39.79
C LEU A 558 -76.58 -43.28 38.49
N ALA A 559 -77.26 -43.60 37.38
CA ALA A 559 -76.64 -43.72 36.06
C ALA A 559 -76.24 -42.35 35.48
N GLU A 560 -77.09 -41.32 35.67
CA GLU A 560 -76.82 -39.94 35.29
C GLU A 560 -75.64 -39.35 36.07
N GLU A 561 -75.56 -39.58 37.39
CA GLU A 561 -74.40 -39.25 38.24
C GLU A 561 -73.13 -39.95 37.78
N ARG A 562 -73.17 -41.26 37.50
CA ARG A 562 -72.00 -42.00 36.96
C ARG A 562 -71.53 -41.42 35.61
N ALA A 563 -72.45 -41.02 34.74
CA ALA A 563 -72.13 -40.38 33.47
C ALA A 563 -71.65 -38.93 33.64
N ALA A 564 -72.15 -38.19 34.63
CA ALA A 564 -71.67 -36.85 34.97
C ALA A 564 -70.24 -36.91 35.52
N LYS A 565 -69.99 -37.83 36.46
CA LYS A 565 -68.68 -38.11 37.04
C LYS A 565 -67.64 -38.45 35.97
N LEU A 566 -67.92 -39.39 35.06
CA LEU A 566 -66.98 -39.79 34.00
C LEU A 566 -66.65 -38.61 33.05
N ARG A 567 -67.63 -37.75 32.74
CA ARG A 567 -67.41 -36.50 31.99
C ARG A 567 -66.64 -35.43 32.78
N LEU A 568 -66.47 -35.59 34.09
CA LEU A 568 -65.73 -34.67 34.95
C LEU A 568 -64.30 -35.17 35.12
N GLU A 569 -64.10 -36.47 35.37
CA GLU A 569 -62.80 -37.15 35.37
C GLU A 569 -62.05 -36.95 34.03
N ASN A 570 -62.72 -37.13 32.89
CA ASN A 570 -62.11 -36.87 31.58
C ASN A 570 -61.67 -35.40 31.39
N ARG A 571 -62.48 -34.44 31.85
CA ARG A 571 -62.15 -33.01 31.75
C ARG A 571 -61.02 -32.59 32.70
N MET A 572 -60.91 -33.23 33.86
CA MET A 572 -59.74 -33.08 34.73
C MET A 572 -58.48 -33.59 34.04
N LEU A 573 -58.53 -34.76 33.39
CA LEU A 573 -57.39 -35.33 32.66
C LEU A 573 -56.94 -34.44 31.48
N GLU A 574 -57.88 -33.83 30.77
CA GLU A 574 -57.59 -32.82 29.72
C GLU A 574 -56.95 -31.55 30.30
N GLN A 575 -57.41 -31.08 31.47
CA GLN A 575 -56.82 -29.94 32.17
C GLN A 575 -55.42 -30.25 32.72
N GLU A 576 -55.17 -31.44 33.27
CA GLU A 576 -53.83 -31.87 33.69
C GLU A 576 -52.86 -31.94 32.51
N LYS A 577 -53.29 -32.50 31.37
CA LYS A 577 -52.50 -32.51 30.13
C LYS A 577 -52.18 -31.09 29.65
N HIS A 578 -53.15 -30.18 29.65
CA HIS A 578 -52.95 -28.79 29.24
C HIS A 578 -52.05 -28.03 30.24
N SER A 579 -52.16 -28.31 31.53
CA SER A 579 -51.29 -27.75 32.56
C SER A 579 -49.84 -28.23 32.39
N SER A 580 -49.62 -29.52 32.12
CA SER A 580 -48.28 -30.07 31.87
C SER A 580 -47.64 -29.56 30.57
N MET A 581 -48.44 -29.13 29.59
CA MET A 581 -47.96 -28.50 28.36
C MET A 581 -47.46 -27.07 28.64
N MET A 582 -48.30 -26.24 29.28
CA MET A 582 -47.93 -24.90 29.73
C MET A 582 -46.70 -24.90 30.66
N ASP A 583 -46.57 -25.92 31.52
CA ASP A 583 -45.44 -26.09 32.42
C ASP A 583 -44.14 -26.55 31.71
N CYS A 584 -44.22 -26.98 30.44
CA CYS A 584 -43.08 -27.19 29.55
C CYS A 584 -42.69 -25.86 28.87
N ASP A 585 -43.66 -25.19 28.25
CA ASP A 585 -43.47 -23.92 27.53
C ASP A 585 -42.90 -22.83 28.46
N TYR A 586 -43.37 -22.78 29.72
CA TYR A 586 -42.87 -21.88 30.75
C TYR A 586 -41.39 -22.14 31.10
N LYS A 587 -40.97 -23.41 31.18
CA LYS A 587 -39.55 -23.77 31.43
C LYS A 587 -38.67 -23.44 30.24
N GLN A 588 -39.17 -23.62 29.02
CA GLN A 588 -38.45 -23.27 27.79
C GLN A 588 -38.29 -21.75 27.63
N ALA A 589 -39.33 -20.98 27.98
CA ALA A 589 -39.27 -19.51 28.08
C ALA A 589 -38.28 -19.03 29.16
N LEU A 590 -38.23 -19.70 30.32
CA LEU A 590 -37.26 -19.42 31.39
C LEU A 590 -35.81 -19.66 30.94
N GLN A 591 -35.52 -20.76 30.23
CA GLN A 591 -34.18 -21.00 29.67
C GLN A 591 -33.78 -19.89 28.68
N LYS A 592 -34.67 -19.55 27.73
CA LYS A 592 -34.43 -18.50 26.74
C LYS A 592 -34.23 -17.12 27.37
N LEU A 593 -34.90 -16.83 28.49
CA LEU A 593 -34.69 -15.61 29.28
C LEU A 593 -33.29 -15.56 29.91
N ASP A 594 -32.79 -16.70 30.41
CA ASP A 594 -31.45 -16.75 31.04
C ASP A 594 -30.32 -16.71 30.00
N GLU A 595 -30.51 -17.29 28.82
CA GLU A 595 -29.62 -17.13 27.67
C GLU A 595 -29.52 -15.66 27.23
N LEU A 596 -30.65 -14.96 27.12
CA LEU A 596 -30.69 -13.53 26.80
C LEU A 596 -30.02 -12.66 27.88
N ARG A 597 -30.15 -13.01 29.16
CA ARG A 597 -29.40 -12.36 30.26
C ARG A 597 -27.90 -12.52 30.09
N ARG A 598 -27.41 -13.77 29.93
CA ARG A 598 -25.99 -14.06 29.69
C ARG A 598 -25.46 -13.36 28.44
N HIS A 599 -26.27 -13.20 27.40
CA HIS A 599 -25.88 -12.46 26.20
C HIS A 599 -25.78 -10.95 26.46
N LYS A 600 -26.75 -10.36 27.17
CA LYS A 600 -26.70 -8.96 27.61
C LYS A 600 -25.46 -8.69 28.46
N ASP A 601 -25.12 -9.59 29.37
CA ASP A 601 -23.98 -9.40 30.28
C ASP A 601 -22.64 -9.42 29.52
N ARG A 602 -22.49 -10.30 28.52
CA ARG A 602 -21.33 -10.28 27.58
C ARG A 602 -21.23 -8.97 26.81
N LEU A 603 -22.32 -8.54 26.16
CA LEU A 603 -22.36 -7.26 25.42
C LEU A 603 -22.06 -6.05 26.33
N THR A 604 -22.52 -6.09 27.58
CA THR A 604 -22.24 -5.04 28.57
C THR A 604 -20.75 -4.98 28.94
N GLU A 605 -20.05 -6.12 28.97
CA GLU A 605 -18.61 -6.16 29.22
C GLU A 605 -17.80 -5.76 27.97
N GLU A 606 -18.24 -6.15 26.77
CA GLU A 606 -17.66 -5.71 25.50
C GLU A 606 -17.73 -4.19 25.35
N VAL A 607 -18.87 -3.57 25.67
CA VAL A 607 -19.04 -2.11 25.68
C VAL A 607 -18.04 -1.43 26.63
N LYS A 608 -17.85 -1.92 27.86
CA LYS A 608 -16.84 -1.37 28.79
C LYS A 608 -15.42 -1.45 28.21
N ASN A 609 -15.07 -2.58 27.62
CA ASN A 609 -13.75 -2.79 27.02
C ASN A 609 -13.51 -1.87 25.80
N LEU A 610 -14.56 -1.57 25.03
CA LEU A 610 -14.50 -0.58 23.95
C LEU A 610 -14.38 0.86 24.49
N THR A 611 -15.13 1.22 25.54
CA THR A 611 -14.99 2.53 26.21
C THR A 611 -13.56 2.74 26.72
N LEU A 612 -12.97 1.75 27.39
CA LEU A 612 -11.60 1.82 27.90
C LEU A 612 -10.57 2.03 26.79
N LYS A 613 -10.73 1.38 25.63
CA LYS A 613 -9.87 1.59 24.46
C LYS A 613 -10.01 3.01 23.87
N ILE A 614 -11.22 3.55 23.85
CA ILE A 614 -11.47 4.92 23.39
C ILE A 614 -10.80 5.95 24.32
N GLU A 615 -10.85 5.75 25.64
CA GLU A 615 -10.12 6.60 26.60
C GLU A 615 -8.59 6.53 26.40
N GLN A 616 -8.04 5.31 26.22
CA GLN A 616 -6.60 5.12 25.98
C GLN A 616 -6.12 5.81 24.69
N GLU A 617 -6.83 5.64 23.58
CA GLU A 617 -6.43 6.26 22.30
C GLU A 617 -6.66 7.79 22.31
N THR A 618 -7.64 8.29 23.08
CA THR A 618 -7.83 9.72 23.35
C THR A 618 -6.66 10.30 24.16
N GLN A 619 -6.20 9.57 25.18
CA GLN A 619 -5.05 9.98 25.99
C GLN A 619 -3.75 9.99 25.15
N LYS A 620 -3.56 9.00 24.28
CA LYS A 620 -2.44 8.92 23.33
C LYS A 620 -2.46 10.06 22.30
N ARG A 621 -3.62 10.39 21.71
CA ARG A 621 -3.80 11.58 20.84
C ARG A 621 -3.46 12.89 21.58
N THR A 622 -3.77 12.96 22.87
CA THR A 622 -3.44 14.13 23.69
C THR A 622 -1.93 14.27 23.90
N LEU A 623 -1.19 13.16 24.04
CA LEU A 623 0.28 13.18 24.11
C LEU A 623 0.90 13.63 22.78
N THR A 624 0.53 13.01 21.66
CA THR A 624 1.09 13.36 20.34
C THR A 624 0.80 14.81 19.93
N HIS A 625 -0.35 15.37 20.32
CA HIS A 625 -0.64 16.79 20.13
C HIS A 625 0.30 17.72 20.92
N ASN A 626 0.71 17.33 22.14
CA ASN A 626 1.67 18.10 22.93
C ASN A 626 3.09 18.02 22.35
N ASP A 627 3.50 16.87 21.83
CA ASP A 627 4.80 16.71 21.15
C ASP A 627 4.87 17.54 19.86
N LEU A 628 3.82 17.52 19.03
CA LEU A 628 3.69 18.36 17.83
C LEU A 628 3.75 19.86 18.18
N LYS A 629 3.19 20.25 19.32
CA LYS A 629 3.23 21.63 19.84
C LYS A 629 4.64 22.02 20.29
N ALA A 630 5.40 21.11 20.89
CA ALA A 630 6.81 21.33 21.25
C ALA A 630 7.70 21.44 20.02
N GLN A 631 7.50 20.59 19.00
CA GLN A 631 8.21 20.68 17.71
C GLN A 631 7.95 22.01 17.00
N ASN A 632 6.69 22.48 16.96
CA ASN A 632 6.36 23.80 16.39
C ASN A 632 7.06 24.97 17.12
N GLN A 633 7.28 24.88 18.43
CA GLN A 633 8.05 25.88 19.18
C GLN A 633 9.53 25.88 18.79
N GLN A 634 10.14 24.71 18.56
CA GLN A 634 11.51 24.60 18.04
C GLN A 634 11.62 25.16 16.61
N LEU A 635 10.65 24.85 15.75
CA LEU A 635 10.60 25.33 14.36
C LEU A 635 10.45 26.87 14.30
N SER A 636 9.68 27.46 15.22
CA SER A 636 9.60 28.91 15.42
C SER A 636 10.95 29.55 15.82
N ALA A 637 11.70 28.90 16.73
CA ALA A 637 13.03 29.36 17.13
C ALA A 637 14.08 29.25 16.00
N LEU A 638 13.99 28.22 15.15
CA LEU A 638 14.85 28.11 13.97
C LEU A 638 14.54 29.22 12.94
N ARG A 639 13.26 29.53 12.70
CA ARG A 639 12.84 30.64 11.83
C ARG A 639 13.29 32.02 12.33
N SER A 640 13.36 32.24 13.64
CA SER A 640 13.89 33.51 14.18
C SER A 640 15.42 33.61 14.01
N SER A 641 16.15 32.51 14.20
CA SER A 641 17.59 32.43 13.90
C SER A 641 17.89 32.65 12.41
N GLU A 642 17.10 32.05 11.51
CA GLU A 642 17.20 32.24 10.07
C GLU A 642 17.02 33.72 9.66
N LYS A 643 16.03 34.39 10.26
CA LYS A 643 15.79 35.82 10.05
C LYS A 643 16.96 36.69 10.53
N GLN A 644 17.61 36.31 11.63
CA GLN A 644 18.78 37.01 12.17
C GLN A 644 20.00 36.85 11.23
N LEU A 645 20.28 35.64 10.75
CA LEU A 645 21.34 35.38 9.77
C LEU A 645 21.12 36.12 8.43
N LYS A 646 19.87 36.25 7.98
CA LYS A 646 19.53 37.07 6.79
C LYS A 646 19.80 38.56 7.00
N GLN A 647 19.56 39.11 8.20
CA GLN A 647 19.92 40.49 8.53
C GLN A 647 21.44 40.70 8.57
N GLU A 648 22.18 39.76 9.15
CA GLU A 648 23.65 39.79 9.22
C GLU A 648 24.29 39.69 7.83
N THR A 649 23.75 38.84 6.95
CA THR A 649 24.16 38.73 5.54
C THR A 649 23.96 40.04 4.78
N ASN A 650 22.82 40.71 4.96
CA ASN A 650 22.56 42.01 4.34
C ASN A 650 23.52 43.10 4.85
N HIS A 651 23.85 43.11 6.15
CA HIS A 651 24.81 44.06 6.71
C HIS A 651 26.21 43.89 6.09
N LEU A 652 26.66 42.65 5.89
CA LEU A 652 27.94 42.35 5.21
C LEU A 652 27.95 42.81 3.74
N LEU A 653 26.82 42.72 3.03
CA LEU A 653 26.68 43.21 1.66
C LEU A 653 26.79 44.74 1.56
N ASP A 654 26.26 45.50 2.52
CA ASP A 654 26.39 46.96 2.55
C ASP A 654 27.81 47.41 2.97
N ILE A 655 28.49 46.66 3.85
CA ILE A 655 29.92 46.86 4.13
C ILE A 655 30.74 46.65 2.86
N LYS A 656 30.48 45.58 2.09
CA LYS A 656 31.14 45.33 0.79
C LYS A 656 30.97 46.53 -0.16
N ARG A 657 29.74 47.02 -0.35
CA ARG A 657 29.44 48.18 -1.23
C ARG A 657 30.18 49.45 -0.80
N SER A 658 30.40 49.65 0.51
CA SER A 658 31.17 50.77 1.03
C SER A 658 32.66 50.68 0.65
N LEU A 659 33.26 49.49 0.79
CA LEU A 659 34.66 49.22 0.41
C LEU A 659 34.88 49.28 -1.11
N GLU A 660 33.87 48.91 -1.91
CA GLU A 660 33.90 49.04 -3.38
C GLU A 660 33.90 50.52 -3.81
N LYS A 661 33.13 51.40 -3.14
CA LYS A 661 33.18 52.84 -3.39
C LYS A 661 34.54 53.46 -3.05
N GLN A 662 35.12 53.12 -1.91
CA GLN A 662 36.46 53.60 -1.53
C GLN A 662 37.54 53.15 -2.54
N ASN A 663 37.43 51.94 -3.10
CA ASN A 663 38.30 51.49 -4.19
C ASN A 663 38.10 52.29 -5.49
N GLN A 664 36.88 52.72 -5.82
CA GLN A 664 36.65 53.58 -6.98
C GLN A 664 37.15 55.01 -6.78
N GLU A 665 37.12 55.54 -5.56
CA GLU A 665 37.67 56.86 -5.23
C GLU A 665 39.21 56.86 -5.32
N LEU A 666 39.87 55.81 -4.80
CA LEU A 666 41.31 55.61 -4.96
C LEU A 666 41.76 55.48 -6.44
N ARG A 667 40.88 54.99 -7.32
CA ARG A 667 41.14 54.89 -8.78
C ARG A 667 40.94 56.19 -9.55
N LYS A 668 40.47 57.28 -8.93
CA LYS A 668 40.25 58.58 -9.58
C LYS A 668 41.40 59.57 -9.42
N GLN A 669 42.54 59.15 -8.87
CA GLN A 669 43.62 60.05 -8.43
C GLN A 669 44.94 59.89 -9.20
N ASP A 670 44.90 59.37 -10.43
CA ASP A 670 46.04 59.35 -11.34
C ASP A 670 45.56 59.71 -12.77
N THR A 671 46.21 60.69 -13.41
CA THR A 671 45.72 61.31 -14.65
C THR A 671 46.87 61.74 -15.58
N ASP A 672 47.29 60.83 -16.46
CA ASP A 672 47.85 61.21 -17.76
C ASP A 672 47.76 60.02 -18.75
N GLY A 673 47.38 60.26 -20.02
CA GLY A 673 47.35 59.18 -21.03
C GLY A 673 46.24 59.18 -22.10
N GLN A 674 45.33 60.16 -22.11
CA GLN A 674 44.11 60.17 -22.95
C GLN A 674 44.31 60.12 -24.49
N MET A 675 45.54 60.16 -24.99
CA MET A 675 45.86 60.10 -26.43
C MET A 675 46.08 58.68 -26.98
N LYS A 676 46.18 57.65 -26.13
CA LYS A 676 46.35 56.25 -26.58
C LYS A 676 45.02 55.47 -26.62
N GLU A 677 44.16 55.73 -25.64
CA GLU A 677 42.95 54.96 -25.38
C GLU A 677 41.97 54.95 -26.56
N LEU A 678 41.86 56.06 -27.31
CA LEU A 678 41.00 56.17 -28.50
C LEU A 678 41.45 55.28 -29.68
N GLN A 679 42.72 54.87 -29.74
CA GLN A 679 43.21 53.95 -30.78
C GLN A 679 43.02 52.49 -30.33
N ASP A 680 43.37 52.18 -29.08
CA ASP A 680 43.14 50.87 -28.46
C ASP A 680 41.61 50.52 -28.44
N GLN A 681 40.71 51.51 -28.30
CA GLN A 681 39.25 51.34 -28.39
C GLN A 681 38.74 50.93 -29.79
N LEU A 682 39.31 51.48 -30.87
CA LEU A 682 38.85 51.18 -32.24
C LEU A 682 39.25 49.75 -32.66
N GLU A 683 40.43 49.28 -32.26
CA GLU A 683 40.83 47.89 -32.44
C GLU A 683 39.97 46.94 -31.58
N ALA A 684 39.63 47.36 -30.35
CA ALA A 684 38.73 46.60 -29.49
C ALA A 684 37.31 46.45 -30.08
N GLU A 685 36.71 47.48 -30.66
CA GLU A 685 35.39 47.36 -31.31
C GLU A 685 35.42 46.40 -32.52
N GLN A 686 36.48 46.41 -33.33
CA GLN A 686 36.63 45.46 -34.44
C GLN A 686 36.83 44.02 -33.94
N TYR A 687 37.58 43.84 -32.85
CA TYR A 687 37.74 42.56 -32.17
C TYR A 687 36.40 42.05 -31.62
N PHE A 688 35.65 42.86 -30.86
CA PHE A 688 34.34 42.48 -30.32
C PHE A 688 33.30 42.23 -31.41
N SER A 689 33.26 43.02 -32.50
CA SER A 689 32.38 42.75 -33.64
C SER A 689 32.65 41.38 -34.28
N THR A 690 33.92 40.97 -34.32
CA THR A 690 34.34 39.67 -34.84
C THR A 690 34.03 38.54 -33.84
N LEU A 691 34.18 38.80 -32.55
CA LEU A 691 33.84 37.88 -31.46
C LEU A 691 32.33 37.59 -31.44
N TYR A 692 31.47 38.61 -31.47
CA TYR A 692 30.01 38.44 -31.48
C TYR A 692 29.52 37.73 -32.75
N LYS A 693 30.10 38.00 -33.93
CA LYS A 693 29.78 37.25 -35.16
C LYS A 693 30.19 35.77 -35.07
N THR A 694 31.28 35.48 -34.36
CA THR A 694 31.74 34.11 -34.10
C THR A 694 30.84 33.41 -33.10
N GLN A 695 30.52 34.05 -31.98
CA GLN A 695 29.63 33.53 -30.94
C GLN A 695 28.19 33.32 -31.43
N VAL A 696 27.66 34.19 -32.29
CA VAL A 696 26.34 34.00 -32.93
C VAL A 696 26.35 32.83 -33.93
N ARG A 697 27.48 32.55 -34.58
CA ARG A 697 27.65 31.34 -35.40
C ARG A 697 27.74 30.09 -34.54
N GLU A 698 28.56 30.09 -33.50
CA GLU A 698 28.73 28.97 -32.56
C GLU A 698 27.40 28.63 -31.88
N LEU A 699 26.65 29.62 -31.37
CA LEU A 699 25.31 29.42 -30.80
C LEU A 699 24.28 28.92 -31.83
N LYS A 700 24.47 29.21 -33.12
CA LYS A 700 23.61 28.69 -34.20
C LYS A 700 23.97 27.24 -34.54
N GLU A 701 25.26 26.92 -34.59
CA GLU A 701 25.78 25.55 -34.77
C GLU A 701 25.38 24.66 -33.58
N GLU A 702 25.49 25.13 -32.33
CA GLU A 702 24.96 24.45 -31.14
C GLU A 702 23.44 24.26 -31.19
N CYS A 703 22.67 25.24 -31.69
CA CYS A 703 21.23 25.08 -31.89
C CYS A 703 20.89 24.07 -32.99
N GLU A 704 21.68 23.99 -34.07
CA GLU A 704 21.51 23.03 -35.14
C GLU A 704 21.90 21.60 -34.69
N GLU A 705 22.98 21.44 -33.92
CA GLU A 705 23.32 20.16 -33.26
C GLU A 705 22.26 19.74 -32.23
N ARG A 706 21.77 20.67 -31.39
CA ARG A 706 20.72 20.36 -30.41
C ARG A 706 19.39 19.99 -31.06
N ASN A 707 19.03 20.65 -32.17
CA ASN A 707 17.86 20.29 -32.97
C ASN A 707 18.04 18.93 -33.67
N LYS A 708 19.28 18.54 -34.03
CA LYS A 708 19.58 17.19 -34.52
C LYS A 708 19.42 16.15 -33.40
N LEU A 709 20.07 16.36 -32.25
CA LEU A 709 19.93 15.50 -31.07
C LEU A 709 18.47 15.32 -30.65
N TYR A 710 17.65 16.38 -30.73
CA TYR A 710 16.22 16.29 -30.46
C TYR A 710 15.49 15.34 -31.44
N LYS A 711 15.83 15.38 -32.74
CA LYS A 711 15.29 14.44 -33.73
C LYS A 711 15.78 13.02 -33.52
N ASP A 712 17.07 12.84 -33.26
CA ASP A 712 17.69 11.52 -33.01
C ASP A 712 17.04 10.85 -31.77
N VAL A 713 16.76 11.63 -30.71
CA VAL A 713 16.01 11.18 -29.52
C VAL A 713 14.53 10.94 -29.81
N GLN A 714 13.88 11.80 -30.61
CA GLN A 714 12.47 11.64 -30.98
C GLN A 714 12.25 10.38 -31.84
N GLN A 715 13.19 10.05 -32.73
CA GLN A 715 13.18 8.79 -33.48
C GLN A 715 13.40 7.59 -32.55
N SER A 716 14.38 7.66 -31.63
CA SER A 716 14.63 6.61 -30.63
C SER A 716 13.39 6.35 -29.75
N LEU A 717 12.63 7.39 -29.41
CA LEU A 717 11.36 7.28 -28.69
C LEU A 717 10.27 6.62 -29.52
N GLN A 718 10.21 6.86 -30.83
CA GLN A 718 9.28 6.19 -31.72
C GLN A 718 9.63 4.70 -31.89
N GLU A 719 10.91 4.36 -32.04
CA GLU A 719 11.37 2.96 -32.12
C GLU A 719 11.01 2.19 -30.83
N LEU A 720 11.22 2.78 -29.65
CA LEU A 720 10.79 2.20 -28.36
C LEU A 720 9.27 2.13 -28.18
N GLN A 721 8.51 3.05 -28.79
CA GLN A 721 7.04 3.01 -28.79
C GLN A 721 6.54 1.83 -29.65
N GLU A 722 7.13 1.63 -30.83
CA GLU A 722 6.81 0.51 -31.72
C GLU A 722 7.22 -0.85 -31.13
N GLU A 723 8.36 -0.94 -30.43
CA GLU A 723 8.73 -2.13 -29.64
C GLU A 723 7.74 -2.43 -28.51
N ARG A 724 7.32 -1.41 -27.75
CA ARG A 724 6.32 -1.55 -26.68
C ARG A 724 5.00 -2.08 -27.23
N ASP A 725 4.52 -1.53 -28.33
CA ASP A 725 3.21 -1.89 -28.88
C ASP A 725 3.23 -3.28 -29.54
N SER A 726 4.39 -3.71 -30.07
CA SER A 726 4.65 -5.10 -30.48
C SER A 726 4.63 -6.08 -29.28
N LEU A 727 5.28 -5.72 -28.18
CA LEU A 727 5.28 -6.51 -26.94
C LEU A 727 3.88 -6.59 -26.29
N ALA A 728 3.11 -5.51 -26.36
CA ALA A 728 1.72 -5.48 -25.88
C ALA A 728 0.84 -6.46 -26.68
N ALA A 729 0.96 -6.47 -28.01
CA ALA A 729 0.26 -7.43 -28.87
C ALA A 729 0.68 -8.89 -28.60
N GLN A 730 1.97 -9.15 -28.34
CA GLN A 730 2.42 -10.48 -27.91
C GLN A 730 1.85 -10.90 -26.55
N LEU A 731 1.71 -9.97 -25.61
CA LEU A 731 1.10 -10.23 -24.30
C LEU A 731 -0.40 -10.52 -24.44
N GLU A 732 -1.13 -9.78 -25.27
CA GLU A 732 -2.56 -10.01 -25.56
C GLU A 732 -2.81 -11.39 -26.20
N ILE A 733 -1.97 -11.80 -27.17
CA ILE A 733 -2.00 -13.14 -27.77
C ILE A 733 -1.69 -14.23 -26.73
N THR A 734 -0.84 -13.93 -25.74
CA THR A 734 -0.47 -14.87 -24.67
C THR A 734 -1.59 -15.00 -23.62
N LEU A 735 -2.24 -13.89 -23.25
CA LEU A 735 -3.38 -13.85 -22.33
C LEU A 735 -4.59 -14.57 -22.92
N THR A 736 -5.01 -14.21 -24.15
CA THR A 736 -6.13 -14.89 -24.84
C THR A 736 -5.89 -16.38 -25.04
N LYS A 737 -4.65 -16.82 -25.23
CA LYS A 737 -4.28 -18.24 -25.21
C LYS A 737 -4.44 -18.87 -23.83
N ALA A 738 -3.97 -18.22 -22.76
CA ALA A 738 -4.13 -18.70 -21.38
C ALA A 738 -5.61 -18.82 -20.98
N ASP A 739 -6.44 -17.83 -21.33
CA ASP A 739 -7.89 -17.85 -21.10
C ASP A 739 -8.56 -19.03 -21.82
N SER A 740 -8.16 -19.30 -23.08
CA SER A 740 -8.66 -20.45 -23.84
C SER A 740 -8.27 -21.80 -23.22
N GLU A 741 -7.08 -21.89 -22.62
CA GLU A 741 -6.64 -23.08 -21.91
C GLU A 741 -7.34 -23.26 -20.56
N GLN A 742 -7.60 -22.16 -19.83
CA GLN A 742 -8.39 -22.18 -18.60
C GLN A 742 -9.84 -22.60 -18.87
N LEU A 743 -10.46 -22.11 -19.95
CA LEU A 743 -11.78 -22.54 -20.37
C LEU A 743 -11.82 -24.04 -20.73
N ALA A 744 -10.80 -24.53 -21.46
CA ALA A 744 -10.69 -25.94 -21.80
C ALA A 744 -10.53 -26.84 -20.55
N ARG A 745 -9.77 -26.40 -19.54
CA ARG A 745 -9.65 -27.09 -18.24
C ARG A 745 -10.97 -27.09 -17.48
N SER A 746 -11.67 -25.95 -17.41
CA SER A 746 -12.98 -25.82 -16.77
C SER A 746 -14.02 -26.80 -17.36
N ILE A 747 -14.05 -26.96 -18.68
CA ILE A 747 -14.94 -27.90 -19.37
C ILE A 747 -14.54 -29.36 -19.06
N ALA A 748 -13.25 -29.67 -18.98
CA ALA A 748 -12.78 -31.01 -18.61
C ALA A 748 -13.07 -31.37 -17.14
N GLU A 749 -12.97 -30.40 -16.22
CA GLU A 749 -13.32 -30.56 -14.81
C GLU A 749 -14.83 -30.78 -14.61
N GLU A 750 -15.68 -30.07 -15.36
CA GLU A 750 -17.13 -30.28 -15.36
C GLU A 750 -17.51 -31.68 -15.89
N GLN A 751 -16.92 -32.10 -17.02
CA GLN A 751 -17.12 -33.44 -17.57
C GLN A 751 -16.64 -34.54 -16.63
N TYR A 752 -15.49 -34.36 -15.96
CA TYR A 752 -15.01 -35.30 -14.94
C TYR A 752 -15.98 -35.36 -13.75
N SER A 753 -16.49 -34.20 -13.30
CA SER A 753 -17.47 -34.11 -12.21
C SER A 753 -18.75 -34.89 -12.52
N ASP A 754 -19.27 -34.81 -13.74
CA ASP A 754 -20.46 -35.57 -14.16
C ASP A 754 -20.20 -37.08 -14.31
N LEU A 755 -19.03 -37.49 -14.82
CA LEU A 755 -18.63 -38.90 -14.87
C LEU A 755 -18.47 -39.50 -13.46
N GLU A 756 -17.91 -38.76 -12.51
CA GLU A 756 -17.79 -39.18 -11.10
C GLU A 756 -19.19 -39.27 -10.43
N LYS A 757 -20.14 -38.39 -10.76
CA LYS A 757 -21.55 -38.50 -10.34
C LYS A 757 -22.22 -39.76 -10.91
N GLU A 758 -22.04 -40.05 -12.20
CA GLU A 758 -22.61 -41.25 -12.83
C GLU A 758 -22.04 -42.54 -12.22
N LYS A 759 -20.73 -42.57 -11.97
CA LYS A 759 -20.03 -43.66 -11.26
C LYS A 759 -20.58 -43.87 -9.85
N ILE A 760 -20.77 -42.80 -9.07
CA ILE A 760 -21.38 -42.89 -7.73
C ILE A 760 -22.82 -43.41 -7.80
N MET A 761 -23.60 -42.97 -8.79
CA MET A 761 -24.98 -43.44 -9.01
C MET A 761 -25.01 -44.94 -9.31
N LYS A 762 -24.17 -45.42 -10.25
CA LYS A 762 -24.06 -46.84 -10.60
C LYS A 762 -23.51 -47.69 -9.45
N GLU A 763 -22.59 -47.17 -8.64
CA GLU A 763 -22.16 -47.84 -7.40
C GLU A 763 -23.31 -48.02 -6.40
N LEU A 764 -24.21 -47.04 -6.28
CA LEU A 764 -25.38 -47.14 -5.40
C LEU A 764 -26.41 -48.14 -5.94
N GLU A 765 -26.70 -48.12 -7.25
CA GLU A 765 -27.57 -49.13 -7.90
C GLU A 765 -27.02 -50.54 -7.72
N LEU A 766 -25.70 -50.74 -7.88
CA LEU A 766 -25.06 -52.04 -7.69
C LEU A 766 -25.14 -52.50 -6.22
N LYS A 767 -24.93 -51.60 -5.27
CA LYS A 767 -25.08 -51.87 -3.82
C LYS A 767 -26.53 -52.23 -3.47
N GLU A 768 -27.51 -51.55 -4.03
CA GLU A 768 -28.93 -51.86 -3.80
C GLU A 768 -29.33 -53.22 -4.42
N MET A 769 -28.89 -53.49 -5.65
CA MET A 769 -29.11 -54.77 -6.31
C MET A 769 -28.47 -55.95 -5.54
N MET A 770 -27.23 -55.78 -5.04
CA MET A 770 -26.60 -56.74 -4.14
C MET A 770 -27.34 -56.91 -2.81
N ALA A 771 -27.97 -55.86 -2.27
CA ALA A 771 -28.79 -55.95 -1.06
C ALA A 771 -30.08 -56.74 -1.31
N ARG A 772 -30.79 -56.47 -2.42
CA ARG A 772 -31.99 -57.22 -2.83
C ARG A 772 -31.68 -58.72 -3.02
N HIS A 773 -30.62 -59.05 -3.73
CA HIS A 773 -30.19 -60.46 -3.90
C HIS A 773 -29.77 -61.13 -2.59
N ARG A 774 -29.15 -60.40 -1.65
CA ARG A 774 -28.84 -60.92 -0.31
C ARG A 774 -30.10 -61.20 0.51
N GLN A 775 -31.13 -60.36 0.39
CA GLN A 775 -32.44 -60.60 1.01
C GLN A 775 -33.14 -61.81 0.40
N GLU A 776 -33.19 -61.92 -0.94
CA GLU A 776 -33.75 -63.08 -1.64
C GLU A 776 -33.09 -64.40 -1.22
N LEU A 777 -31.77 -64.41 -1.01
CA LEU A 777 -31.03 -65.57 -0.52
C LEU A 777 -31.46 -65.91 0.91
N ALA A 778 -31.56 -64.93 1.81
CA ALA A 778 -32.04 -65.15 3.17
C ALA A 778 -33.49 -65.67 3.23
N GLU A 779 -34.38 -65.18 2.37
CA GLU A 779 -35.76 -65.68 2.25
C GLU A 779 -35.81 -67.12 1.71
N LYS A 780 -34.92 -67.47 0.77
CA LYS A 780 -34.76 -68.84 0.27
C LYS A 780 -34.21 -69.76 1.37
N ASP A 781 -33.24 -69.32 2.17
CA ASP A 781 -32.70 -70.07 3.31
C ASP A 781 -33.73 -70.29 4.42
N ILE A 782 -34.54 -69.27 4.76
CA ILE A 782 -35.68 -69.41 5.68
C ILE A 782 -36.70 -70.42 5.15
N THR A 783 -36.96 -70.41 3.84
CA THR A 783 -37.87 -71.36 3.18
C THR A 783 -37.31 -72.80 3.23
N ILE A 784 -36.01 -72.97 3.01
CA ILE A 784 -35.29 -74.24 3.15
C ILE A 784 -35.35 -74.73 4.61
N GLY A 785 -35.08 -73.86 5.59
CA GLY A 785 -35.20 -74.18 7.02
C GLY A 785 -36.61 -74.61 7.42
N SER A 786 -37.64 -73.95 6.89
CA SER A 786 -39.05 -74.31 7.07
C SER A 786 -39.38 -75.69 6.46
N ALA A 787 -38.83 -76.00 5.28
CA ALA A 787 -38.98 -77.31 4.64
C ALA A 787 -38.24 -78.42 5.42
N VAL A 788 -37.03 -78.15 5.92
CA VAL A 788 -36.25 -79.08 6.77
C VAL A 788 -36.98 -79.34 8.10
N ASN A 789 -37.53 -78.31 8.74
CA ASN A 789 -38.32 -78.47 9.96
C ASN A 789 -39.62 -79.27 9.73
N LYS A 790 -40.29 -79.08 8.58
CA LYS A 790 -41.43 -79.94 8.19
C LYS A 790 -41.04 -81.38 7.90
N LEU A 791 -39.86 -81.62 7.31
CA LEU A 791 -39.33 -82.97 7.15
C LEU A 791 -39.01 -83.62 8.49
N ALA A 792 -38.48 -82.86 9.46
CA ALA A 792 -38.28 -83.32 10.83
C ALA A 792 -39.61 -83.62 11.56
N GLU A 793 -40.65 -82.79 11.41
CA GLU A 793 -42.00 -83.12 11.88
C GLU A 793 -42.55 -84.42 11.25
N ILE A 794 -42.36 -84.61 9.94
CA ILE A 794 -42.83 -85.81 9.23
C ILE A 794 -42.04 -87.06 9.66
N MET A 795 -40.76 -86.92 10.01
CA MET A 795 -39.98 -87.98 10.63
C MET A 795 -40.48 -88.30 12.04
N ASN A 796 -40.67 -87.29 12.90
CA ASN A 796 -41.15 -87.48 14.27
C ASN A 796 -42.60 -88.03 14.34
N ARG A 797 -43.46 -87.73 13.35
CA ARG A 797 -44.79 -88.35 13.23
C ARG A 797 -44.77 -89.77 12.64
N LYS A 798 -43.60 -90.32 12.30
CA LYS A 798 -43.47 -91.68 11.77
C LYS A 798 -43.27 -92.74 12.86
N GLU A 799 -42.92 -92.33 14.07
CA GLU A 799 -42.87 -93.19 15.26
C GLU A 799 -44.22 -93.26 15.98
N VAL A 800 -45.18 -93.97 15.38
CA VAL A 800 -46.11 -94.93 16.04
C VAL A 800 -47.08 -95.49 14.99
N ARG A 801 -46.79 -96.74 14.59
CA ARG A 801 -47.65 -97.83 14.07
C ARG A 801 -48.88 -97.47 13.18
N GLY A 802 -49.07 -98.14 12.04
CA GLY A 802 -48.28 -99.23 11.46
C GLY A 802 -48.97 -99.95 10.29
N GLY A 803 -48.26 -100.89 9.67
CA GLY A 803 -48.77 -101.65 8.52
C GLY A 803 -49.72 -102.78 8.90
N GLY A 804 -51.03 -102.56 8.71
CA GLY A 804 -52.03 -103.62 8.53
C GLY A 804 -52.22 -103.97 7.04
N SER A 805 -52.57 -105.21 6.74
CA SER A 805 -52.52 -105.78 5.37
C SER A 805 -53.50 -105.17 4.35
N ARG A 806 -52.96 -104.77 3.19
CA ARG A 806 -53.53 -104.85 1.81
C ARG A 806 -54.95 -104.29 1.54
N ARG A 807 -55.04 -103.22 0.71
CA ARG A 807 -55.36 -103.31 -0.75
C ARG A 807 -55.42 -101.92 -1.41
N GLY A 808 -54.97 -101.81 -2.66
CA GLY A 808 -55.16 -100.63 -3.53
C GLY A 808 -53.87 -99.97 -4.05
N ASN A 809 -54.03 -99.14 -5.09
CA ASN A 809 -53.11 -98.07 -5.52
C ASN A 809 -51.88 -98.39 -6.42
N ASP A 810 -52.00 -99.31 -7.38
CA ASP A 810 -51.11 -99.34 -8.57
C ASP A 810 -51.13 -97.98 -9.35
N THR A 811 -52.27 -97.30 -9.31
CA THR A 811 -52.47 -95.96 -9.86
C THR A 811 -51.58 -94.88 -9.22
N ASP A 812 -51.33 -94.96 -7.91
CA ASP A 812 -50.56 -93.96 -7.17
C ASP A 812 -49.05 -94.11 -7.39
N MET A 813 -48.57 -95.35 -7.55
CA MET A 813 -47.18 -95.61 -7.91
C MET A 813 -46.88 -95.11 -9.33
N ARG A 814 -47.73 -95.39 -10.32
CA ARG A 814 -47.60 -94.82 -11.68
C ARG A 814 -47.72 -93.30 -11.70
N ARG A 815 -48.56 -92.70 -10.84
CA ARG A 815 -48.65 -91.25 -10.68
C ARG A 815 -47.33 -90.67 -10.19
N LYS A 816 -46.76 -91.26 -9.12
CA LYS A 816 -45.46 -90.88 -8.55
C LYS A 816 -44.28 -91.07 -9.50
N GLU A 817 -44.26 -92.12 -10.33
CA GLU A 817 -43.25 -92.26 -11.39
C GLU A 817 -43.37 -91.15 -12.45
N LYS A 818 -44.60 -90.82 -12.88
CA LYS A 818 -44.84 -89.77 -13.89
C LYS A 818 -44.47 -88.38 -13.34
N GLU A 819 -44.76 -88.15 -12.07
CA GLU A 819 -44.41 -86.94 -11.30
C GLU A 819 -42.90 -86.84 -11.06
N ASN A 820 -42.22 -87.95 -10.74
CA ASN A 820 -40.76 -87.99 -10.61
C ASN A 820 -40.07 -87.73 -11.97
N ARG A 821 -40.56 -88.29 -13.08
CA ARG A 821 -40.08 -87.96 -14.44
C ARG A 821 -40.30 -86.50 -14.81
N LYS A 822 -41.42 -85.89 -14.39
CA LYS A 822 -41.68 -84.45 -14.56
C LYS A 822 -40.68 -83.61 -13.77
N LEU A 823 -40.47 -83.93 -12.48
CA LEU A 823 -39.48 -83.24 -11.63
C LEU A 823 -38.04 -83.41 -12.15
N GLN A 824 -37.67 -84.56 -12.73
CA GLN A 824 -36.37 -84.76 -13.39
C GLN A 824 -36.20 -83.94 -14.68
N LEU A 825 -37.29 -83.65 -15.40
CA LEU A 825 -37.29 -82.75 -16.57
C LEU A 825 -37.19 -81.29 -16.13
N GLU A 826 -37.96 -80.89 -15.11
CA GLU A 826 -37.92 -79.53 -14.53
C GLU A 826 -36.55 -79.23 -13.93
N LEU A 827 -35.96 -80.16 -13.15
CA LEU A 827 -34.59 -80.02 -12.63
C LEU A 827 -33.52 -79.95 -13.74
N ARG A 828 -33.76 -80.58 -14.90
CA ARG A 828 -32.83 -80.52 -16.04
C ARG A 828 -32.93 -79.16 -16.75
N SER A 829 -34.15 -78.67 -16.96
CA SER A 829 -34.39 -77.33 -17.51
C SER A 829 -33.84 -76.23 -16.59
N GLU A 830 -33.99 -76.34 -15.28
CA GLU A 830 -33.44 -75.36 -14.34
C GLU A 830 -31.91 -75.39 -14.29
N LYS A 831 -31.28 -76.56 -14.47
CA LYS A 831 -29.82 -76.65 -14.69
C LYS A 831 -29.38 -76.03 -16.01
N GLU A 832 -30.13 -76.20 -17.09
CA GLU A 832 -29.84 -75.58 -18.39
C GLU A 832 -29.96 -74.05 -18.32
N LYS A 833 -30.99 -73.52 -17.63
CA LYS A 833 -31.09 -72.08 -17.31
C LYS A 833 -29.90 -71.60 -16.50
N LEU A 834 -29.59 -72.23 -15.36
CA LEU A 834 -28.45 -71.86 -14.51
C LEU A 834 -27.13 -71.86 -15.29
N ASN A 835 -26.89 -72.87 -16.13
CA ASN A 835 -25.71 -72.91 -16.99
C ASN A 835 -25.71 -71.74 -18.01
N SER A 836 -26.86 -71.39 -18.60
CA SER A 836 -26.95 -70.24 -19.50
C SER A 836 -26.67 -68.90 -18.78
N THR A 837 -27.12 -68.76 -17.53
CA THR A 837 -26.85 -67.57 -16.71
C THR A 837 -25.38 -67.50 -16.29
N ILE A 838 -24.76 -68.62 -15.94
CA ILE A 838 -23.31 -68.71 -15.67
C ILE A 838 -22.51 -68.32 -16.92
N ILE A 839 -22.89 -68.81 -18.10
CA ILE A 839 -22.24 -68.43 -19.38
C ILE A 839 -22.40 -66.93 -19.67
N LYS A 840 -23.55 -66.34 -19.34
CA LYS A 840 -23.78 -64.88 -19.46
C LYS A 840 -22.85 -64.09 -18.54
N TYR A 841 -22.83 -64.40 -17.24
CA TYR A 841 -21.93 -63.73 -16.29
C TYR A 841 -20.44 -63.95 -16.62
N GLN A 842 -20.05 -65.14 -17.10
CA GLN A 842 -18.68 -65.38 -17.53
C GLN A 842 -18.29 -64.52 -18.75
N ARG A 843 -19.23 -64.22 -19.64
CA ARG A 843 -18.99 -63.29 -20.75
C ARG A 843 -18.85 -61.85 -20.26
N GLU A 844 -19.75 -61.40 -19.38
CA GLU A 844 -19.70 -60.05 -18.79
C GLU A 844 -18.40 -59.82 -18.00
N ILE A 845 -17.90 -60.83 -17.28
CA ILE A 845 -16.58 -60.79 -16.62
C ILE A 845 -15.45 -60.64 -17.64
N ASN A 846 -15.48 -61.40 -18.73
CA ASN A 846 -14.45 -61.31 -19.77
C ASN A 846 -14.49 -59.95 -20.52
N GLU A 847 -15.69 -59.37 -20.71
CA GLU A 847 -15.86 -58.04 -21.31
C GLU A 847 -15.33 -56.93 -20.40
N MET A 848 -15.58 -56.99 -19.08
CA MET A 848 -14.95 -56.08 -18.10
C MET A 848 -13.43 -56.25 -18.01
N GLN A 849 -12.90 -57.47 -18.16
CA GLN A 849 -11.46 -57.72 -18.21
C GLN A 849 -10.79 -57.14 -19.46
N ALA A 850 -11.49 -57.13 -20.61
CA ALA A 850 -11.02 -56.44 -21.81
C ALA A 850 -10.98 -54.92 -21.60
N GLN A 851 -12.06 -54.33 -21.06
CA GLN A 851 -12.11 -52.89 -20.76
C GLN A 851 -11.00 -52.44 -19.79
N LEU A 852 -10.71 -53.21 -18.75
CA LEU A 852 -9.58 -52.96 -17.84
C LEU A 852 -8.22 -53.07 -18.53
N SER A 853 -8.08 -53.92 -19.54
CA SER A 853 -6.86 -54.01 -20.37
C SER A 853 -6.70 -52.77 -21.25
N ASP A 854 -7.77 -52.31 -21.88
CA ASP A 854 -7.76 -51.12 -22.75
C ASP A 854 -7.51 -49.83 -21.94
N GLU A 855 -8.12 -49.70 -20.76
CA GLU A 855 -7.86 -48.58 -19.84
C GLU A 855 -6.41 -48.61 -19.30
N SER A 856 -5.88 -49.79 -19.00
CA SER A 856 -4.46 -49.95 -18.62
C SER A 856 -3.51 -49.61 -19.77
N GLN A 857 -3.87 -49.92 -21.02
CA GLN A 857 -3.10 -49.58 -22.20
C GLN A 857 -3.06 -48.06 -22.42
N MET A 858 -4.22 -47.38 -22.33
CA MET A 858 -4.30 -45.93 -22.49
C MET A 858 -3.58 -45.16 -21.36
N ARG A 859 -3.49 -45.73 -20.14
CA ARG A 859 -2.61 -45.21 -19.08
C ARG A 859 -1.13 -45.23 -19.45
N ILE A 860 -0.66 -46.28 -20.13
CA ILE A 860 0.75 -46.39 -20.57
C ILE A 860 1.03 -45.35 -21.67
N GLU A 861 0.11 -45.17 -22.62
CA GLU A 861 0.23 -44.16 -23.68
C GLU A 861 0.26 -42.73 -23.13
N LEU A 862 -0.58 -42.43 -22.12
CA LEU A 862 -0.54 -41.14 -21.41
C LEU A 862 0.77 -40.93 -20.64
N GLN A 863 1.35 -41.97 -20.03
CA GLN A 863 2.65 -41.88 -19.37
C GLN A 863 3.76 -41.58 -20.40
N MET A 864 3.80 -42.29 -21.52
CA MET A 864 4.78 -42.04 -22.59
C MET A 864 4.66 -40.62 -23.18
N ALA A 865 3.44 -40.06 -23.23
CA ALA A 865 3.21 -38.68 -23.65
C ALA A 865 3.75 -37.66 -22.63
N LEU A 866 3.65 -37.94 -21.32
CA LEU A 866 4.24 -37.11 -20.26
C LEU A 866 5.78 -37.20 -20.30
N ASP A 867 6.35 -38.40 -20.39
CA ASP A 867 7.80 -38.61 -20.47
C ASP A 867 8.42 -37.87 -21.67
N SER A 868 7.70 -37.85 -22.81
CA SER A 868 8.10 -37.05 -23.99
C SER A 868 8.04 -35.54 -23.76
N LYS A 869 7.13 -35.05 -22.91
CA LYS A 869 6.98 -33.62 -22.61
C LYS A 869 8.01 -33.14 -21.59
N ASP A 870 8.40 -33.98 -20.64
CA ASP A 870 9.55 -33.68 -19.77
C ASP A 870 10.87 -33.63 -20.57
N SER A 871 11.02 -34.47 -21.61
CA SER A 871 12.17 -34.37 -22.53
C SER A 871 12.19 -33.06 -23.34
N ASP A 872 11.03 -32.56 -23.82
CA ASP A 872 10.93 -31.23 -24.45
C ASP A 872 11.34 -30.11 -23.47
N ILE A 873 10.88 -30.20 -22.21
CA ILE A 873 11.22 -29.24 -21.14
C ILE A 873 12.73 -29.28 -20.83
N GLU A 874 13.35 -30.45 -20.84
CA GLU A 874 14.79 -30.61 -20.63
C GLU A 874 15.62 -30.04 -21.81
N GLN A 875 15.14 -30.16 -23.06
CA GLN A 875 15.75 -29.47 -24.20
C GLN A 875 15.63 -27.95 -24.06
N LEU A 876 14.48 -27.42 -23.65
CA LEU A 876 14.29 -25.98 -23.41
C LEU A 876 15.17 -25.44 -22.27
N ARG A 877 15.37 -26.22 -21.20
CA ARG A 877 16.32 -25.90 -20.12
C ARG A 877 17.77 -25.85 -20.63
N ASN A 878 18.19 -26.82 -21.44
CA ASN A 878 19.51 -26.79 -22.08
C ASN A 878 19.67 -25.57 -23.01
N LEU A 879 18.62 -25.20 -23.75
CA LEU A 879 18.63 -24.03 -24.63
C LEU A 879 18.84 -22.72 -23.85
N LEU A 880 18.11 -22.55 -22.74
CA LEU A 880 18.30 -21.45 -21.79
C LEU A 880 19.72 -21.44 -21.19
N GLN A 881 20.29 -22.61 -20.89
CA GLN A 881 21.65 -22.71 -20.38
C GLN A 881 22.71 -22.33 -21.42
N THR A 882 22.53 -22.66 -22.71
CA THR A 882 23.39 -22.12 -23.78
C THR A 882 23.26 -20.61 -23.97
N LEU A 883 22.06 -20.04 -23.83
CA LEU A 883 21.86 -18.58 -23.89
C LEU A 883 22.56 -17.87 -22.71
N SER A 884 22.58 -18.49 -21.53
CA SER A 884 23.28 -17.95 -20.35
C SER A 884 24.81 -17.95 -20.46
N VAL A 885 25.41 -18.66 -21.42
CA VAL A 885 26.87 -18.86 -21.54
C VAL A 885 27.53 -17.93 -22.57
N GLN A 886 26.76 -17.19 -23.38
CA GLN A 886 27.32 -16.22 -24.35
C GLN A 886 27.79 -14.89 -23.72
N SER A 887 27.68 -14.73 -22.39
CA SER A 887 28.27 -13.61 -21.66
C SER A 887 29.43 -14.09 -20.78
N MET A 888 30.62 -13.52 -21.01
CA MET A 888 31.89 -13.80 -20.35
C MET A 888 32.57 -15.14 -20.70
N ASP A 889 33.37 -15.14 -21.77
CA ASP A 889 34.43 -16.13 -21.99
C ASP A 889 35.81 -15.44 -22.09
N SER A 890 36.67 -15.64 -21.09
CA SER A 890 38.12 -15.43 -21.16
C SER A 890 38.86 -15.98 -19.92
N ALA A 891 40.08 -16.50 -20.12
CA ALA A 891 41.07 -16.91 -19.10
C ALA A 891 40.90 -18.26 -18.36
N SER A 892 40.50 -19.31 -19.08
CA SER A 892 41.09 -20.67 -19.09
C SER A 892 41.99 -21.22 -17.93
N VAL A 893 41.64 -22.42 -17.45
CA VAL A 893 42.51 -23.57 -17.03
C VAL A 893 43.28 -23.55 -15.69
N SER A 894 42.92 -24.52 -14.83
CA SER A 894 43.85 -25.44 -14.12
C SER A 894 43.11 -26.75 -13.76
N SER A 895 43.82 -27.88 -13.55
CA SER A 895 43.22 -29.23 -13.68
C SER A 895 43.48 -30.23 -12.54
N GLY A 896 42.42 -30.91 -12.06
CA GLY A 896 42.45 -32.18 -11.30
C GLY A 896 42.92 -32.14 -9.83
N PRO A 897 42.87 -33.27 -9.08
CA PRO A 897 42.42 -34.62 -9.49
C PRO A 897 41.10 -35.09 -8.84
N ASP A 898 40.70 -36.32 -9.13
CA ASP A 898 39.41 -36.96 -8.83
C ASP A 898 39.27 -37.54 -7.40
N PHE A 899 38.03 -37.79 -6.98
CA PHE A 899 37.66 -38.75 -5.91
C PHE A 899 36.22 -39.28 -6.15
N ASP A 900 36.06 -40.61 -6.17
CA ASP A 900 34.75 -41.28 -6.33
C ASP A 900 33.97 -41.38 -5.01
N THR A 901 32.75 -40.83 -4.97
CA THR A 901 31.68 -41.21 -4.02
C THR A 901 30.31 -40.95 -4.64
N ASP A 902 29.66 -41.98 -5.17
CA ASP A 902 28.28 -41.90 -5.67
C ASP A 902 27.26 -41.92 -4.51
N ASP A 903 27.03 -40.74 -3.91
CA ASP A 903 25.94 -40.52 -2.95
C ASP A 903 24.59 -40.44 -3.69
N TYR A 904 23.67 -41.37 -3.39
CA TYR A 904 22.37 -41.46 -4.07
C TYR A 904 21.34 -40.57 -3.37
N VAL A 905 20.66 -39.70 -4.13
CA VAL A 905 19.66 -38.78 -3.60
C VAL A 905 18.29 -39.02 -4.26
N VAL A 906 17.25 -39.17 -3.44
CA VAL A 906 15.85 -39.32 -3.88
C VAL A 906 15.06 -38.10 -3.42
N VAL A 907 14.63 -37.27 -4.37
CA VAL A 907 13.78 -36.10 -4.14
C VAL A 907 12.31 -36.50 -4.32
N SER A 908 11.46 -36.12 -3.36
CA SER A 908 10.01 -36.18 -3.46
C SER A 908 9.43 -34.79 -3.17
N SER A 909 8.16 -34.55 -3.51
CA SER A 909 7.48 -33.26 -3.33
C SER A 909 7.34 -32.78 -1.86
N LYS A 910 7.78 -33.58 -0.87
CA LYS A 910 7.77 -33.22 0.57
C LYS A 910 9.07 -33.53 1.31
N LYS A 911 9.95 -34.37 0.76
CA LYS A 911 11.18 -34.85 1.42
C LYS A 911 12.30 -35.07 0.42
N ILE A 912 13.54 -34.76 0.83
CA ILE A 912 14.76 -35.21 0.16
C ILE A 912 15.43 -36.27 1.04
N LEU A 913 15.82 -37.40 0.44
CA LEU A 913 16.39 -38.57 1.10
C LEU A 913 17.78 -38.86 0.52
N PHE A 914 18.80 -39.00 1.36
CA PHE A 914 20.19 -39.26 0.95
C PHE A 914 20.63 -40.66 1.42
N TYR A 915 21.32 -41.40 0.57
CA TYR A 915 21.76 -42.79 0.79
C TYR A 915 23.25 -42.92 0.40
N ASN A 916 24.06 -43.57 1.26
CA ASN A 916 25.49 -43.79 1.01
C ASN A 916 25.77 -44.92 0.00
N SER A 917 24.73 -45.67 -0.41
CA SER A 917 24.85 -46.74 -1.39
C SER A 917 23.50 -47.05 -2.06
N GLU A 918 23.57 -47.68 -3.24
CA GLU A 918 22.40 -48.20 -3.95
C GLU A 918 21.66 -49.28 -3.14
N GLN A 919 22.39 -50.05 -2.32
CA GLN A 919 21.85 -51.13 -1.51
C GLN A 919 21.08 -50.61 -0.26
N ASP A 920 21.45 -49.43 0.25
CA ASP A 920 20.66 -48.69 1.25
C ASP A 920 19.41 -48.06 0.63
N ARG A 921 19.50 -47.61 -0.63
CA ARG A 921 18.37 -47.07 -1.41
C ARG A 921 17.31 -48.14 -1.65
N GLU A 922 17.71 -49.34 -2.08
CA GLU A 922 16.79 -50.48 -2.26
C GLU A 922 16.12 -50.92 -0.95
N GLN A 923 16.83 -50.83 0.18
CA GLN A 923 16.28 -51.14 1.50
C GLN A 923 15.54 -49.96 2.15
N SER A 924 15.49 -48.79 1.50
CA SER A 924 14.87 -47.56 2.01
C SER A 924 15.42 -47.08 3.37
N ILE A 925 16.75 -47.15 3.55
CA ILE A 925 17.47 -46.72 4.76
C ILE A 925 18.31 -45.46 4.48
N PRO A 926 17.71 -44.25 4.46
CA PRO A 926 18.45 -43.01 4.22
C PRO A 926 19.30 -42.62 5.43
N TYR A 927 20.52 -42.12 5.19
CA TYR A 927 21.40 -41.60 6.25
C TYR A 927 21.04 -40.17 6.65
N MET A 928 20.44 -39.40 5.74
CA MET A 928 19.96 -38.04 5.96
C MET A 928 18.60 -37.83 5.28
N VAL A 929 17.69 -37.15 5.98
CA VAL A 929 16.33 -36.87 5.53
C VAL A 929 16.02 -35.39 5.79
N LEU A 930 15.69 -34.66 4.73
CA LEU A 930 15.30 -33.25 4.79
C LEU A 930 13.80 -33.12 4.50
N ASP A 931 13.01 -32.64 5.47
CA ASP A 931 11.60 -32.30 5.27
C ASP A 931 11.49 -30.94 4.57
N ILE A 932 11.00 -30.92 3.33
CA ILE A 932 10.81 -29.70 2.54
C ILE A 932 9.78 -28.78 3.22
N ASP A 933 8.71 -29.37 3.77
CA ASP A 933 7.65 -28.70 4.55
C ASP A 933 8.16 -27.98 5.83
N LYS A 934 9.46 -28.03 6.14
CA LYS A 934 10.07 -27.41 7.33
C LYS A 934 11.30 -26.54 7.04
N LEU A 935 11.65 -26.33 5.77
CA LEU A 935 12.72 -25.42 5.34
C LEU A 935 12.20 -23.98 5.27
N PHE A 936 12.77 -23.08 6.08
CA PHE A 936 12.32 -21.68 6.17
C PHE A 936 13.08 -20.70 5.26
N HIS A 937 14.32 -21.03 4.89
CA HIS A 937 15.15 -20.24 3.99
C HIS A 937 16.23 -21.15 3.38
N VAL A 938 16.63 -20.85 2.13
CA VAL A 938 17.80 -21.43 1.45
C VAL A 938 18.45 -20.32 0.62
N ARG A 939 19.76 -20.17 0.76
CA ARG A 939 20.54 -19.19 -0.02
C ARG A 939 21.08 -19.85 -1.31
N PRO A 940 21.07 -19.18 -2.48
CA PRO A 940 21.80 -19.65 -3.65
C PRO A 940 23.32 -19.62 -3.40
N VAL A 941 24.02 -20.64 -3.90
CA VAL A 941 25.45 -20.88 -3.69
C VAL A 941 26.13 -21.15 -5.03
N THR A 942 27.39 -20.78 -5.22
CA THR A 942 28.09 -21.03 -6.49
C THR A 942 28.65 -22.45 -6.53
N GLN A 943 28.87 -22.97 -7.75
CA GLN A 943 29.46 -24.30 -7.94
C GLN A 943 30.78 -24.47 -7.18
N THR A 944 31.61 -23.41 -7.14
CA THR A 944 32.89 -23.34 -6.40
C THR A 944 32.77 -23.55 -4.90
N ASP A 945 31.66 -23.10 -4.30
CA ASP A 945 31.45 -23.16 -2.85
C ASP A 945 31.05 -24.58 -2.42
N VAL A 946 30.32 -25.30 -3.27
CA VAL A 946 29.85 -26.67 -3.02
C VAL A 946 30.97 -27.69 -3.30
N TYR A 947 31.77 -27.50 -4.36
CA TYR A 947 32.81 -28.45 -4.81
C TYR A 947 34.00 -28.66 -3.85
N ARG A 948 33.98 -28.04 -2.68
CA ARG A 948 35.05 -28.11 -1.65
C ARG A 948 34.52 -28.22 -0.21
N ALA A 949 33.20 -28.39 -0.04
CA ALA A 949 32.56 -28.44 1.26
C ALA A 949 32.54 -29.87 1.80
N ASP A 950 32.96 -30.05 3.05
CA ASP A 950 32.83 -31.32 3.76
C ASP A 950 31.34 -31.57 4.10
N ALA A 951 30.90 -32.83 4.18
CA ALA A 951 29.47 -33.16 4.29
C ALA A 951 28.77 -32.56 5.54
N LYS A 952 29.57 -32.22 6.56
CA LYS A 952 29.13 -31.57 7.81
C LYS A 952 28.94 -30.05 7.68
N GLU A 953 29.44 -29.44 6.61
CA GLU A 953 29.36 -28.00 6.36
C GLU A 953 28.20 -27.63 5.44
N ILE A 954 27.71 -28.57 4.62
CA ILE A 954 26.55 -28.42 3.73
C ILE A 954 25.34 -27.76 4.42
N PRO A 955 24.88 -28.17 5.63
CA PRO A 955 23.73 -27.52 6.28
C PRO A 955 23.98 -26.06 6.67
N ARG A 956 25.24 -25.67 6.91
CA ARG A 956 25.64 -24.27 7.20
C ARG A 956 25.73 -23.43 5.94
N ILE A 957 26.17 -24.01 4.83
CA ILE A 957 26.32 -23.34 3.53
C ILE A 957 24.95 -22.99 2.94
N PHE A 958 24.00 -23.93 2.96
CA PHE A 958 22.60 -23.68 2.57
C PHE A 958 21.77 -22.98 3.66
N GLN A 959 22.33 -22.85 4.87
CA GLN A 959 21.75 -22.17 6.04
C GLN A 959 20.38 -22.72 6.46
N ILE A 960 20.24 -24.05 6.43
CA ILE A 960 18.98 -24.78 6.64
C ILE A 960 18.55 -24.68 8.12
N LEU A 961 17.51 -23.90 8.39
CA LEU A 961 16.89 -23.78 9.71
C LEU A 961 15.62 -24.61 9.80
N TYR A 962 15.64 -25.66 10.63
CA TYR A 962 14.47 -26.46 10.95
C TYR A 962 13.66 -25.86 12.10
N ALA A 963 12.34 -25.78 11.92
CA ALA A 963 11.39 -25.10 12.80
C ALA A 963 11.18 -25.73 14.21
N ASN A 964 12.13 -26.53 14.73
CA ASN A 964 12.05 -27.18 16.04
C ASN A 964 13.40 -27.31 16.80
N GLU A 965 14.48 -26.64 16.37
CA GLU A 965 15.74 -26.62 17.17
C GLU A 965 15.68 -25.66 18.39
N GLY A 966 14.48 -25.36 18.88
CA GLY A 966 14.20 -24.66 20.12
C GLY A 966 13.62 -25.60 21.20
N GLU A 967 14.38 -25.79 22.28
CA GLU A 967 14.00 -26.47 23.53
C GLU A 967 13.87 -28.02 23.56
N SER A 968 15.04 -28.66 23.68
CA SER A 968 15.37 -29.66 24.72
C SER A 968 15.15 -31.17 24.50
N LYS A 969 16.24 -31.93 24.73
CA LYS A 969 16.29 -33.01 25.75
C LYS A 969 17.71 -33.57 26.01
N LYS A 970 18.05 -33.66 27.31
CA LYS A 970 18.94 -34.62 28.00
C LYS A 970 20.40 -34.80 27.55
N GLU A 971 21.30 -34.60 28.52
CA GLU A 971 22.68 -35.11 28.53
C GLU A 971 22.73 -36.65 28.73
N PRO A 972 23.80 -37.32 28.28
CA PRO A 972 24.32 -38.55 28.87
C PRO A 972 25.37 -38.27 29.97
N GLU A 973 25.50 -39.19 30.94
CA GLU A 973 26.17 -38.94 32.22
C GLU A 973 27.65 -39.41 32.35
N PHE A 974 28.50 -38.53 32.91
CA PHE A 974 29.63 -38.82 33.84
C PHE A 974 30.86 -39.67 33.40
N PRO A 975 31.98 -39.75 34.18
CA PRO A 975 32.41 -38.98 35.39
C PRO A 975 33.89 -38.46 35.36
N VAL A 976 34.38 -37.92 36.52
CA VAL A 976 35.81 -37.75 36.96
C VAL A 976 36.60 -36.56 36.38
N GLU A 977 37.31 -35.68 37.13
CA GLU A 977 37.35 -35.25 38.55
C GLU A 977 38.00 -33.81 38.65
N PRO A 978 38.12 -33.13 39.82
CA PRO A 978 38.02 -31.66 39.89
C PRO A 978 39.27 -30.82 40.29
N LEU A 979 39.05 -29.49 40.39
CA LEU A 979 39.84 -28.41 41.04
C LEU A 979 40.90 -27.67 40.18
N PRO A 980 41.29 -26.41 40.51
CA PRO A 980 40.78 -25.53 41.59
C PRO A 980 40.15 -24.20 41.11
N ILE A 981 39.51 -23.49 42.05
CA ILE A 981 38.95 -22.13 41.86
C ILE A 981 40.07 -21.09 41.80
N GLY A 982 40.00 -20.11 40.88
CA GLY A 982 40.74 -18.86 41.10
C GLY A 982 41.13 -17.96 39.92
N GLU A 983 40.28 -17.68 38.93
CA GLU A 983 40.57 -16.57 38.00
C GLU A 983 39.35 -15.72 37.64
N LYS A 984 39.61 -14.47 37.21
CA LYS A 984 38.62 -13.38 37.17
C LYS A 984 37.80 -13.44 35.88
N SER A 985 36.51 -13.13 35.97
CA SER A 985 35.61 -13.05 34.81
C SER A 985 36.12 -12.04 33.76
N GLY A 986 36.52 -12.53 32.60
CA GLY A 986 37.25 -11.80 31.56
C GLY A 986 36.43 -10.80 30.72
N TYR A 987 35.58 -10.00 31.37
CA TYR A 987 34.70 -9.01 30.73
C TYR A 987 35.07 -7.58 31.14
N PHE A 988 35.15 -6.68 30.18
CA PHE A 988 35.48 -5.28 30.40
C PHE A 988 34.26 -4.37 30.14
N PHE A 989 33.79 -3.68 31.18
CA PHE A 989 32.63 -2.79 31.07
C PHE A 989 33.04 -1.35 30.75
N HIS A 990 32.54 -0.80 29.64
CA HIS A 990 32.80 0.59 29.25
C HIS A 990 31.58 1.22 28.54
N LYS A 991 31.11 2.38 29.02
CA LYS A 991 29.92 3.10 28.48
C LYS A 991 28.70 2.18 28.19
N GLY A 992 28.46 1.19 29.05
CA GLY A 992 27.35 0.21 28.92
C GLY A 992 27.65 -1.04 28.07
N HIS A 993 28.80 -1.09 27.37
CA HIS A 993 29.25 -2.29 26.66
C HIS A 993 29.83 -3.33 27.62
N GLU A 994 29.83 -4.59 27.19
CA GLU A 994 30.44 -5.74 27.87
C GLU A 994 31.43 -6.39 26.89
N PHE A 995 32.69 -5.95 26.92
CA PHE A 995 33.72 -6.34 25.96
C PHE A 995 34.43 -7.65 26.35
N ILE A 996 34.60 -8.54 25.38
CA ILE A 996 35.46 -9.74 25.43
C ILE A 996 36.69 -9.57 24.52
N PRO A 997 37.89 -10.07 24.90
CA PRO A 997 39.04 -10.13 24.00
C PRO A 997 38.83 -11.10 22.83
N THR A 998 39.15 -10.67 21.61
CA THR A 998 38.98 -11.43 20.36
C THR A 998 40.19 -11.21 19.44
N LEU A 999 40.43 -12.11 18.47
CA LEU A 999 41.46 -11.99 17.44
C LEU A 999 40.87 -12.33 16.07
N TYR A 1000 41.24 -11.58 15.02
CA TYR A 1000 40.63 -11.69 13.69
C TYR A 1000 41.66 -12.09 12.63
N HIS A 1001 41.58 -13.31 12.10
CA HIS A 1001 42.49 -13.76 11.03
C HIS A 1001 42.00 -13.42 9.61
N PHE A 1002 40.77 -12.89 9.49
CA PHE A 1002 40.08 -12.54 8.24
C PHE A 1002 39.69 -11.05 8.19
N PRO A 1003 39.50 -10.44 7.01
CA PRO A 1003 39.22 -9.01 6.81
C PRO A 1003 38.17 -8.40 7.77
N THR A 1004 38.64 -7.74 8.82
CA THR A 1004 37.82 -7.12 9.88
C THR A 1004 38.44 -5.79 10.28
N ASN A 1005 37.66 -4.70 10.31
CA ASN A 1005 38.15 -3.35 10.65
C ASN A 1005 37.62 -2.88 12.01
N CYS A 1006 38.37 -1.97 12.63
CA CYS A 1006 38.03 -1.36 13.92
C CYS A 1006 36.97 -0.27 13.74
N GLU A 1007 35.83 -0.39 14.42
CA GLU A 1007 34.74 0.61 14.34
C GLU A 1007 35.10 1.94 15.02
N ALA A 1008 36.14 1.97 15.86
CA ALA A 1008 36.62 3.21 16.49
C ALA A 1008 37.62 4.00 15.61
N CYS A 1009 38.42 3.35 14.75
CA CYS A 1009 39.45 4.06 13.97
C CYS A 1009 39.64 3.59 12.51
N THR A 1010 38.72 2.75 12.02
CA THR A 1010 38.66 2.13 10.67
C THR A 1010 39.88 1.33 10.21
N LYS A 1011 40.99 1.32 10.95
CA LYS A 1011 42.18 0.48 10.72
C LYS A 1011 41.84 -1.02 10.87
N PRO A 1012 42.55 -1.92 10.17
CA PRO A 1012 42.33 -3.35 10.30
C PRO A 1012 42.58 -3.87 11.73
N LEU A 1013 41.66 -4.71 12.22
CA LEU A 1013 41.81 -5.57 13.38
C LEU A 1013 42.46 -6.92 13.03
N TRP A 1014 42.81 -7.12 11.76
CA TRP A 1014 43.10 -8.43 11.20
C TRP A 1014 44.50 -8.60 10.61
N ASN A 1015 44.99 -9.84 10.66
CA ASN A 1015 46.18 -10.32 9.97
C ASN A 1015 46.16 -11.85 9.98
N MET A 1016 46.51 -12.51 8.88
CA MET A 1016 46.40 -13.98 8.78
C MET A 1016 47.27 -14.75 9.78
N PHE A 1017 48.40 -14.18 10.22
CA PHE A 1017 49.36 -14.88 11.10
C PHE A 1017 49.47 -14.28 12.50
N LYS A 1018 49.39 -12.94 12.64
CA LYS A 1018 49.50 -12.23 13.93
C LYS A 1018 48.57 -11.01 13.98
N PRO A 1019 47.26 -11.19 14.23
CA PRO A 1019 46.32 -10.08 14.34
C PRO A 1019 46.59 -9.20 15.57
N PRO A 1020 46.35 -7.88 15.49
CA PRO A 1020 46.46 -6.99 16.64
C PRO A 1020 45.39 -7.30 17.70
N PRO A 1021 45.65 -7.05 19.00
CA PRO A 1021 44.69 -7.32 20.07
C PRO A 1021 43.37 -6.54 19.89
N ALA A 1022 42.25 -7.25 19.79
CA ALA A 1022 40.92 -6.68 19.62
C ALA A 1022 40.00 -7.00 20.80
N LEU A 1023 38.92 -6.21 20.90
CA LEU A 1023 37.81 -6.39 21.81
C LEU A 1023 36.50 -6.41 21.01
N GLU A 1024 35.54 -7.24 21.39
CA GLU A 1024 34.19 -7.29 20.82
C GLU A 1024 33.14 -7.17 21.93
N CYS A 1025 32.10 -6.37 21.76
CA CYS A 1025 31.01 -6.25 22.74
C CYS A 1025 30.02 -7.41 22.63
N ARG A 1026 29.85 -8.23 23.67
CA ARG A 1026 28.94 -9.40 23.70
C ARG A 1026 27.44 -9.07 23.63
N ARG A 1027 27.07 -7.79 23.49
CA ARG A 1027 25.68 -7.28 23.49
C ARG A 1027 25.27 -6.60 22.19
N CYS A 1028 26.21 -6.00 21.48
CA CYS A 1028 25.95 -5.28 20.22
C CYS A 1028 27.07 -5.44 19.19
N HIS A 1029 28.00 -6.38 19.41
CA HIS A 1029 29.03 -6.82 18.48
C HIS A 1029 29.97 -5.75 17.90
N ILE A 1030 30.07 -4.58 18.52
CA ILE A 1030 31.05 -3.54 18.14
C ILE A 1030 32.48 -4.01 18.40
N LYS A 1031 33.38 -3.79 17.43
CA LYS A 1031 34.75 -4.32 17.36
C LYS A 1031 35.78 -3.20 17.38
N CYS A 1032 36.71 -3.24 18.34
CA CYS A 1032 37.74 -2.21 18.48
C CYS A 1032 39.12 -2.77 18.86
N HIS A 1033 40.20 -2.02 18.58
CA HIS A 1033 41.53 -2.35 19.10
C HIS A 1033 41.56 -2.14 20.61
N LYS A 1034 42.20 -3.06 21.34
CA LYS A 1034 42.36 -2.96 22.82
C LYS A 1034 43.03 -1.65 23.24
N ASP A 1035 43.97 -1.16 22.43
CA ASP A 1035 44.66 0.13 22.56
C ASP A 1035 43.72 1.32 22.87
N HIS A 1036 42.53 1.40 22.25
CA HIS A 1036 41.61 2.52 22.48
C HIS A 1036 41.07 2.56 23.91
N MET A 1037 40.91 1.39 24.53
CA MET A 1037 40.47 1.25 25.92
C MET A 1037 41.64 1.43 26.90
N ASP A 1038 42.81 0.85 26.61
CA ASP A 1038 44.00 1.01 27.43
C ASP A 1038 44.48 2.48 27.46
N LYS A 1039 44.23 3.27 26.40
CA LYS A 1039 44.51 4.72 26.31
C LYS A 1039 43.36 5.63 26.78
N LYS A 1040 42.18 5.07 27.08
CA LYS A 1040 40.95 5.80 27.44
C LYS A 1040 40.51 6.85 26.41
N GLU A 1041 40.64 6.55 25.12
CA GLU A 1041 40.22 7.46 24.06
C GLU A 1041 38.68 7.54 24.02
N GLU A 1042 38.09 8.74 24.02
CA GLU A 1042 36.63 8.92 24.15
C GLU A 1042 35.82 8.42 22.95
N ILE A 1043 36.49 7.98 21.89
CA ILE A 1043 35.98 7.68 20.54
C ILE A 1043 34.87 6.61 20.54
N ILE A 1044 34.87 5.67 21.49
CA ILE A 1044 33.83 4.63 21.56
C ILE A 1044 32.50 5.22 22.07
N ALA A 1045 31.43 5.07 21.30
CA ALA A 1045 30.08 5.50 21.66
C ALA A 1045 29.42 4.56 22.70
N PRO A 1046 28.37 5.00 23.45
CA PRO A 1046 27.67 4.15 24.41
C PRO A 1046 26.93 2.95 23.80
N CYS A 1047 26.70 1.90 24.60
CA CYS A 1047 26.03 0.68 24.13
C CYS A 1047 24.52 0.87 23.94
N LYS A 1048 24.06 0.78 22.69
CA LYS A 1048 22.64 0.84 22.32
C LYS A 1048 21.80 -0.33 22.87
N VAL A 1049 22.44 -1.42 23.31
CA VAL A 1049 21.79 -2.68 23.75
C VAL A 1049 22.04 -2.97 25.24
N ASN A 1050 22.14 -1.90 26.06
CA ASN A 1050 22.26 -2.02 27.51
C ASN A 1050 20.87 -1.94 28.17
N TYR A 1051 20.26 -3.10 28.45
CA TYR A 1051 18.98 -3.19 29.16
C TYR A 1051 19.13 -2.81 30.65
N ASP A 1052 18.32 -1.86 31.09
CA ASP A 1052 18.16 -1.52 32.51
C ASP A 1052 16.99 -2.29 33.14
N VAL A 1053 17.07 -2.53 34.45
CA VAL A 1053 16.05 -3.27 35.22
C VAL A 1053 14.71 -2.54 35.23
N SER A 1054 14.70 -1.22 34.99
CA SER A 1054 13.47 -0.43 34.79
C SER A 1054 12.61 -0.92 33.61
N THR A 1055 13.20 -1.44 32.52
CA THR A 1055 12.46 -1.82 31.31
C THR A 1055 11.49 -2.97 31.54
N ALA A 1056 11.81 -3.91 32.45
CA ALA A 1056 10.91 -5.00 32.82
C ALA A 1056 9.58 -4.51 33.43
N LYS A 1057 9.60 -3.34 34.08
CA LYS A 1057 8.40 -2.70 34.63
C LYS A 1057 7.49 -2.12 33.54
N ASN A 1058 8.08 -1.68 32.43
CA ASN A 1058 7.36 -1.16 31.27
C ASN A 1058 6.78 -2.30 30.42
N LEU A 1059 7.51 -3.40 30.22
CA LEU A 1059 6.99 -4.60 29.54
C LEU A 1059 5.77 -5.18 30.28
N LEU A 1060 5.75 -5.11 31.61
CA LEU A 1060 4.61 -5.57 32.41
C LEU A 1060 3.35 -4.69 32.25
N LEU A 1061 3.51 -3.42 31.83
CA LEU A 1061 2.42 -2.52 31.50
C LEU A 1061 1.83 -2.75 30.09
N LEU A 1062 2.45 -3.60 29.26
CA LEU A 1062 1.97 -3.95 27.91
C LEU A 1062 1.10 -5.22 27.86
N ALA A 1063 0.83 -5.87 28.99
CA ALA A 1063 -0.11 -6.98 29.07
C ALA A 1063 -1.55 -6.49 28.84
N MET A 1064 -2.30 -7.10 27.92
CA MET A 1064 -3.55 -6.55 27.40
C MET A 1064 -4.75 -6.66 28.36
N SER A 1065 -4.62 -7.38 29.47
CA SER A 1065 -5.63 -7.44 30.53
C SER A 1065 -4.99 -7.55 31.92
N GLN A 1066 -5.72 -7.10 32.94
CA GLN A 1066 -5.25 -7.14 34.33
C GLN A 1066 -5.09 -8.58 34.85
N GLU A 1067 -5.89 -9.53 34.36
CA GLU A 1067 -5.71 -10.96 34.66
C GLU A 1067 -4.46 -11.55 34.03
N GLU A 1068 -4.15 -11.18 32.79
CA GLU A 1068 -2.93 -11.61 32.10
C GLU A 1068 -1.70 -11.02 32.77
N GLN A 1069 -1.76 -9.74 33.16
CA GLN A 1069 -0.74 -9.09 33.97
C GLN A 1069 -0.53 -9.82 35.30
N GLN A 1070 -1.60 -10.24 36.01
CA GLN A 1070 -1.47 -11.09 37.20
C GLN A 1070 -0.92 -12.50 36.91
N LYS A 1071 -1.29 -13.13 35.80
CA LYS A 1071 -0.72 -14.42 35.35
C LYS A 1071 0.78 -14.29 35.08
N TRP A 1072 1.23 -13.21 34.46
CA TRP A 1072 2.65 -12.89 34.25
C TRP A 1072 3.40 -12.60 35.55
N VAL A 1073 2.85 -11.77 36.45
CA VAL A 1073 3.44 -11.54 37.79
C VAL A 1073 3.56 -12.86 38.56
N SER A 1074 2.52 -13.70 38.56
CA SER A 1074 2.52 -15.00 39.25
C SER A 1074 3.53 -16.00 38.66
N ARG A 1075 3.80 -15.93 37.35
CA ARG A 1075 4.88 -16.69 36.68
C ARG A 1075 6.28 -16.13 37.02
N LEU A 1076 6.45 -14.81 37.02
CA LEU A 1076 7.73 -14.14 37.34
C LEU A 1076 8.13 -14.34 38.82
N VAL A 1077 7.19 -14.16 39.76
CA VAL A 1077 7.42 -14.36 41.20
C VAL A 1077 7.76 -15.82 41.54
N LYS A 1078 7.43 -16.80 40.68
CA LYS A 1078 7.88 -18.20 40.80
C LYS A 1078 9.32 -18.43 40.28
N LYS A 1079 9.86 -17.56 39.42
CA LYS A 1079 11.25 -17.63 38.93
C LYS A 1079 12.25 -16.76 39.72
N ILE A 1080 11.77 -15.88 40.61
CA ILE A 1080 12.63 -15.06 41.47
C ILE A 1080 12.95 -15.81 42.79
N PRO A 1081 14.23 -15.98 43.18
CA PRO A 1081 14.59 -16.66 44.43
C PRO A 1081 14.05 -15.95 45.68
N LYS A 1082 13.39 -16.71 46.57
CA LYS A 1082 12.66 -16.18 47.76
C LYS A 1082 13.54 -15.76 48.96
N LYS A 1083 14.80 -15.36 48.76
CA LYS A 1083 15.65 -14.79 49.82
C LYS A 1083 16.48 -13.62 49.30
N PRO A 1084 16.27 -12.38 49.80
CA PRO A 1084 17.19 -11.28 49.57
C PRO A 1084 18.45 -11.43 50.44
N PRO A 1085 19.62 -10.92 49.99
CA PRO A 1085 20.75 -10.60 50.87
C PRO A 1085 20.37 -9.49 51.87
N PRO A 1086 21.08 -9.34 53.00
CA PRO A 1086 20.82 -8.27 53.97
C PRO A 1086 21.23 -6.89 53.43
N PRO A 1087 20.60 -5.80 53.90
CA PRO A 1087 20.94 -4.43 53.49
C PRO A 1087 22.07 -3.84 54.34
N GLU A 1088 22.92 -3.02 53.73
CA GLU A 1088 23.80 -2.07 54.43
C GLU A 1088 23.55 -0.61 54.02
N HIS A 1089 24.08 0.33 54.80
CA HIS A 1089 23.43 1.58 55.16
C HIS A 1089 23.82 2.82 54.34
N PHE A 1090 22.79 3.62 53.96
CA PHE A 1090 22.72 5.11 54.05
C PHE A 1090 23.80 5.96 53.31
N ALA A 1091 23.63 7.28 53.07
CA ALA A 1091 22.70 8.25 53.64
C ALA A 1091 22.11 9.26 52.62
N ARG A 1092 21.09 10.01 53.06
CA ARG A 1092 20.52 11.18 52.36
C ARG A 1092 21.20 12.48 52.79
N SER A 1093 21.23 13.49 51.91
CA SER A 1093 20.68 14.83 52.22
C SER A 1093 20.68 15.77 51.00
N SER A 1094 19.57 16.48 50.78
CA SER A 1094 19.54 17.73 50.00
C SER A 1094 19.85 18.93 50.92
N PRO A 1095 20.16 20.13 50.40
CA PRO A 1095 19.07 21.11 50.30
C PRO A 1095 19.13 22.06 49.09
N ARG A 1096 18.08 22.89 48.93
CA ARG A 1096 17.96 23.99 47.95
C ARG A 1096 17.49 25.25 48.69
N ALA A 1097 18.20 26.38 48.53
CA ALA A 1097 17.84 27.68 49.12
C ALA A 1097 18.37 28.85 48.25
N SER A 1098 18.01 30.10 48.56
CA SER A 1098 17.95 31.20 47.57
C SER A 1098 18.55 32.54 48.05
N MET A 1099 18.79 33.44 47.07
CA MET A 1099 18.78 34.93 47.16
C MET A 1099 19.98 35.72 47.73
N LYS A 1100 20.67 36.42 46.79
CA LYS A 1100 20.96 37.88 46.74
C LYS A 1100 22.14 38.56 47.51
N VAL A 1101 22.54 39.68 46.86
CA VAL A 1101 23.30 40.89 47.30
C VAL A 1101 24.84 40.90 47.06
N GLN A 1102 25.32 42.09 46.64
CA GLN A 1102 26.69 42.52 46.27
C GLN A 1102 27.34 43.29 47.48
N PRO A 1103 28.33 44.24 47.40
CA PRO A 1103 29.13 44.77 46.28
C PRO A 1103 30.65 45.08 46.53
N SER A 1104 31.34 45.54 45.45
CA SER A 1104 32.47 46.53 45.35
C SER A 1104 33.55 46.64 46.46
N GLN A 1105 34.87 46.81 46.23
CA GLN A 1105 35.68 47.46 45.15
C GLN A 1105 37.22 47.20 45.43
N SER A 1106 38.32 47.74 44.82
CA SER A 1106 38.64 48.73 43.75
C SER A 1106 40.11 48.63 43.20
N LEU A 1107 40.40 49.45 42.16
CA LEU A 1107 41.67 50.19 41.82
C LEU A 1107 43.11 49.56 41.74
N ARG A 1108 43.57 49.35 40.48
CA ARG A 1108 44.76 49.94 39.78
C ARG A 1108 46.26 49.73 40.21
N ARG A 1109 47.00 49.02 39.32
CA ARG A 1109 48.28 49.41 38.59
C ARG A 1109 49.60 49.66 39.39
N PRO A 1110 50.81 49.87 38.76
CA PRO A 1110 51.23 49.90 37.32
C PRO A 1110 52.54 49.13 36.92
N SER A 1111 52.91 49.19 35.62
CA SER A 1111 54.29 49.22 35.02
C SER A 1111 55.16 47.93 34.93
N ARG A 1112 56.21 47.81 34.07
CA ARG A 1112 56.44 48.18 32.64
C ARG A 1112 57.76 47.54 32.10
N GLN A 1113 57.85 47.30 30.77
CA GLN A 1113 59.06 47.23 29.90
C GLN A 1113 59.94 45.94 29.76
N LEU A 1114 60.35 45.70 28.50
CA LEU A 1114 61.41 44.81 27.95
C LEU A 1114 62.80 45.52 28.03
N PRO A 1115 63.98 44.85 27.83
CA PRO A 1115 64.58 44.63 26.49
C PRO A 1115 65.53 43.37 26.38
N PRO A 1116 66.55 43.22 25.49
CA PRO A 1116 66.32 42.58 24.17
C PRO A 1116 67.45 41.67 23.55
N SER A 1117 67.07 41.00 22.45
CA SER A 1117 67.81 40.84 21.15
C SER A 1117 68.94 39.80 20.88
N LYS A 1118 68.81 39.23 19.66
CA LYS A 1118 69.81 38.81 18.63
C LYS A 1118 70.40 37.38 18.58
N THR A 1119 70.06 36.71 17.46
CA THR A 1119 70.87 35.83 16.57
C THR A 1119 71.58 34.60 17.14
N ARG A 1120 71.17 33.42 16.65
CA ARG A 1120 71.77 32.90 15.40
C ARG A 1120 70.67 32.40 14.47
#